data_AF-A0AB72ZSD7-F1
#
_entry.id   AF-A0AB72ZSD7-F1
#
_cell.length_a   1.000
_cell.length_b   1.000
_cell.length_c   1.000
_cell.angle_alpha   90.00
_cell.angle_beta   90.00
_cell.angle_gamma   90.00
#
_symmetry.space_group_name_H-M   'P 1'
#
loop_
_entity.id
_entity.type
_entity.pdbx_description
1 polymer ?
#
loop_
_entity_poly.entity_id
_entity_poly.type
_entity_poly.pdbx_seq_one_letter_code
_entity_poly.pdbx_strand_id
1 'polypeptide(L)'
;MDPQQRLFLQAVWHALEHAGYAPGAVPHKTGVFASSRMSTYPGREALNVTEVAQVKGLQSLMGNDKDYIATRAAYKLNLHGPALSVQTACSSSLVAVHLACESLRAGESDMAVAGGVALSFPQQAGYRYQPGMIFSPDGHCRPFDASAEGTWAGNGLGCVVLRRLRDALLSGDPIISVILSSAVNNDGNRKVGYTAPSVAGQQAVIEEALMLAAIDDRQVGYIETHGTGTPLGDAIEIEALRNVYAPRPQDQRCALGSVKSNMGHLDTAAGIAGLLKTVLAVSRGQIPPLLNFHTPNPALKLEESPFTIPVSAQAWQDEMRYAGVSSFGIGGTNCHMIVASLPDALNARLPNTDSGRKSTALLLSAASDSALRRLATDYAGALRENADASSLAFTALHARRLDLPFRLAAPLNRETAEALSAWAGEKSGALVYSGHGASGKQVWLFTGQGSHWRTMGQTMYQHSTAFADTLDRCFSACSEMLTPSLREAMFNPDSAQLDNMAWAQPAIVAFEIAMAAHWRAEGLKPDFAIGHSVGEFAAAVVCGHYTIEQVMPLVCRRGALMQQCASGAMVAVFADEDTLMPLARQFELDLAANNGTQHTVFSGPEARLAVFCATLSQHDINYRRLSVTGAAHSALLEPILDRFQDACAGLHAEPGQIPIISTLTADVIDESTLNQADYWRRHMRQPVRFIQSIQVAHQLGARVFLEMGPDAQLVACGQREYRDNAYWIASARRNKEASDVLNQALLQLYAAGVALPWADLLAGDGQRIAAPCYPFDTERYWKERVSPACEPADAALSAGLEVASRAATALDLPRLEALKQCATRLHAIYVDQLVQRCTGDAIENGVDAMTIMRRGRLLPRYQQLLQRLLNNCVVDGDYRCTDGRYVRARPIEHQQRESLLTELAGYCEGFQAIPDTIARAGDRLYEMMSGAEEPVAIIFPQSASDGVEVLYQEFSFGRYFNQIAAGVLRGIVQTRQPRQPLRILEVGGGTGGTTAWLLPELNGVPALEYHFTDISALFTRRAQQKFADYDFVKYSELDLEKEAQSQGFQAQSYDLIVAANVIHATRHIGRTLDNLRPLLKPGGRLLMREITQPMRLFDFVFGPLVLPLQDLDAREGELFLTTAQWQQQCRHAGFSKVAWLPQDGSPTAGMSEHIILATLPGQAVSAVTFTAPSEPVLGQALTDNGDYLADWSDCAGQPERFNARWQEAWRLLS
;
A
#
# COMPACT_ATOMS: atom_id res chain seq x y z
N MET A 1 0.62 -6.05 5.70
CA MET A 1 0.08 -4.78 6.23
C MET A 1 -1.01 -5.10 7.23
N ASP A 2 -0.88 -4.56 8.43
CA ASP A 2 -1.84 -4.67 9.52
C ASP A 2 -3.22 -4.16 9.04
N PRO A 3 -4.32 -4.90 9.29
CA PRO A 3 -5.69 -4.41 9.12
C PRO A 3 -5.94 -3.02 9.71
N GLN A 4 -5.32 -2.68 10.83
CA GLN A 4 -5.45 -1.37 11.49
C GLN A 4 -5.04 -0.21 10.58
N GLN A 5 -3.88 -0.32 9.90
CA GLN A 5 -3.40 0.72 8.97
C GLN A 5 -4.31 0.85 7.74
N ARG A 6 -4.86 -0.28 7.24
CA ARG A 6 -5.76 -0.31 6.07
C ARG A 6 -7.11 0.35 6.37
N LEU A 7 -7.73 -0.03 7.49
CA LEU A 7 -9.04 0.48 7.88
C LEU A 7 -8.96 1.95 8.29
N PHE A 8 -7.88 2.37 8.97
CA PHE A 8 -7.68 3.78 9.30
C PHE A 8 -7.59 4.65 8.05
N LEU A 9 -6.88 4.21 7.00
CA LEU A 9 -6.84 4.93 5.72
C LEU A 9 -8.25 5.11 5.10
N GLN A 10 -9.08 4.06 5.13
CA GLN A 10 -10.47 4.16 4.67
C GLN A 10 -11.29 5.13 5.53
N ALA A 11 -11.12 5.10 6.85
CA ALA A 11 -11.80 6.03 7.75
C ALA A 11 -11.38 7.49 7.56
N VAL A 12 -10.10 7.76 7.29
CA VAL A 12 -9.64 9.12 6.95
C VAL A 12 -10.28 9.61 5.64
N TRP A 13 -10.37 8.74 4.63
CA TRP A 13 -11.08 9.06 3.38
C TRP A 13 -12.54 9.42 3.64
N HIS A 14 -13.28 8.55 4.34
CA HIS A 14 -14.69 8.80 4.69
C HIS A 14 -14.88 10.02 5.58
N ALA A 15 -13.96 10.28 6.53
CA ALA A 15 -14.04 11.44 7.40
C ALA A 15 -13.92 12.76 6.61
N LEU A 16 -13.02 12.81 5.62
CA LEU A 16 -12.88 13.98 4.72
C LEU A 16 -14.12 14.18 3.85
N GLU A 17 -14.65 13.11 3.24
CA GLU A 17 -15.87 13.18 2.44
C GLU A 17 -17.07 13.62 3.29
N HIS A 18 -17.19 13.07 4.52
CA HIS A 18 -18.22 13.45 5.47
C HIS A 18 -18.09 14.92 5.93
N ALA A 19 -16.87 15.46 5.99
CA ALA A 19 -16.62 16.87 6.26
C ALA A 19 -16.89 17.77 5.03
N GLY A 20 -17.27 17.20 3.88
CA GLY A 20 -17.54 17.96 2.67
C GLY A 20 -16.28 18.34 1.89
N TYR A 21 -15.21 17.54 1.99
CA TYR A 21 -13.95 17.74 1.27
C TYR A 21 -13.56 16.52 0.46
N ALA A 22 -13.21 16.73 -0.81
CA ALA A 22 -12.67 15.69 -1.66
C ALA A 22 -11.28 15.25 -1.13
N PRO A 23 -11.04 13.94 -0.92
CA PRO A 23 -9.74 13.46 -0.47
C PRO A 23 -8.60 13.89 -1.41
N GLY A 24 -7.68 14.73 -0.93
CA GLY A 24 -6.59 15.32 -1.71
C GLY A 24 -6.88 16.70 -2.33
N ALA A 25 -8.11 17.22 -2.23
CA ALA A 25 -8.45 18.64 -2.46
C ALA A 25 -8.85 19.28 -1.13
N VAL A 26 -7.89 19.29 -0.21
CA VAL A 26 -8.01 19.81 1.16
C VAL A 26 -7.05 20.99 1.33
N PRO A 27 -7.17 21.80 2.41
CA PRO A 27 -6.17 22.81 2.72
C PRO A 27 -4.75 22.23 2.73
N HIS A 28 -3.78 22.99 2.23
CA HIS A 28 -2.41 22.51 2.04
C HIS A 28 -1.81 21.88 3.31
N LYS A 29 -1.95 22.55 4.46
CA LYS A 29 -1.48 22.05 5.77
C LYS A 29 -2.54 21.20 6.47
N THR A 30 -2.99 20.13 5.84
CA THR A 30 -3.87 19.15 6.51
C THR A 30 -3.05 18.14 7.29
N GLY A 31 -3.16 18.14 8.62
CA GLY A 31 -2.44 17.22 9.52
C GLY A 31 -3.20 15.91 9.81
N VAL A 32 -2.48 14.88 10.25
CA VAL A 32 -3.00 13.56 10.64
C VAL A 32 -2.46 13.17 12.02
N PHE A 33 -3.34 12.97 12.99
CA PHE A 33 -2.99 12.62 14.37
C PHE A 33 -3.69 11.30 14.72
N ALA A 34 -2.93 10.21 14.80
CA ALA A 34 -3.51 8.88 14.86
C ALA A 34 -2.93 8.06 16.00
N SER A 35 -3.72 7.16 16.57
CA SER A 35 -3.23 6.12 17.48
C SER A 35 -3.58 4.73 16.95
N SER A 36 -2.74 3.74 17.27
CA SER A 36 -3.03 2.34 16.96
C SER A 36 -2.57 1.42 18.09
N ARG A 37 -3.33 0.34 18.33
CA ARG A 37 -2.91 -0.72 19.23
C ARG A 37 -1.68 -1.41 18.64
N MET A 38 -0.80 -1.92 19.51
CA MET A 38 0.29 -2.81 19.09
C MET A 38 -0.25 -3.94 18.22
N SER A 39 0.33 -4.11 17.03
CA SER A 39 -0.18 -5.08 16.07
C SER A 39 -0.05 -6.50 16.59
N THR A 40 -1.15 -7.26 16.49
CA THR A 40 -1.15 -8.72 16.70
C THR A 40 -1.16 -9.48 15.38
N TYR A 41 -1.00 -8.79 14.24
CA TYR A 41 -1.02 -9.34 12.90
C TYR A 41 0.40 -9.43 12.32
N PRO A 42 0.79 -10.52 11.63
CA PRO A 42 0.00 -11.71 11.33
C PRO A 42 0.05 -12.80 12.43
N GLY A 43 0.63 -12.47 13.59
CA GLY A 43 0.75 -13.33 14.77
C GLY A 43 1.90 -12.84 15.68
N ARG A 44 2.02 -13.39 16.90
CA ARG A 44 3.07 -12.98 17.87
C ARG A 44 4.50 -13.29 17.42
N GLU A 45 4.70 -14.17 16.44
CA GLU A 45 6.01 -14.67 15.99
C GLU A 45 6.52 -14.02 14.69
N ALA A 46 5.75 -13.14 14.05
CA ALA A 46 5.95 -12.82 12.63
C ALA A 46 6.64 -11.49 12.32
N LEU A 47 7.17 -10.80 13.34
CA LEU A 47 8.02 -9.62 13.19
C LEU A 47 9.36 -9.91 13.84
N ASN A 48 10.26 -10.57 13.10
CA ASN A 48 11.63 -10.75 13.54
C ASN A 48 12.38 -9.44 13.29
N VAL A 49 12.59 -8.63 14.33
CA VAL A 49 13.23 -7.31 14.25
C VAL A 49 14.70 -7.42 13.81
N THR A 50 15.29 -8.61 13.84
CA THR A 50 16.65 -8.87 13.35
C THR A 50 16.74 -8.95 11.81
N GLU A 51 15.62 -9.15 11.08
CA GLU A 51 15.60 -9.22 9.60
C GLU A 51 15.46 -7.83 8.91
N VAL A 52 15.59 -6.72 9.64
CA VAL A 52 15.40 -5.34 9.13
C VAL A 52 16.49 -4.92 8.12
N ALA A 53 17.59 -5.68 8.01
CA ALA A 53 18.64 -5.48 7.01
C ALA A 53 18.22 -5.82 5.56
N GLN A 54 17.06 -6.46 5.34
CA GLN A 54 16.53 -6.78 4.01
C GLN A 54 15.29 -5.93 3.67
N VAL A 55 15.16 -5.49 2.40
CA VAL A 55 14.04 -4.65 1.90
C VAL A 55 12.67 -5.25 2.23
N LYS A 56 12.51 -6.58 2.13
CA LYS A 56 11.27 -7.28 2.47
C LYS A 56 10.97 -7.24 3.98
N GLY A 57 11.99 -7.40 4.83
CA GLY A 57 11.87 -7.33 6.29
C GLY A 57 11.45 -5.93 6.74
N LEU A 58 12.11 -4.89 6.22
CA LEU A 58 11.74 -3.50 6.49
C LEU A 58 10.31 -3.17 6.04
N GLN A 59 9.87 -3.62 4.85
CA GLN A 59 8.49 -3.43 4.41
C GLN A 59 7.47 -4.16 5.29
N SER A 60 7.80 -5.36 5.79
CA SER A 60 6.95 -6.08 6.73
C SER A 60 6.85 -5.35 8.07
N LEU A 61 7.97 -4.86 8.60
CA LEU A 61 8.01 -4.04 9.81
C LEU A 61 7.14 -2.80 9.63
N MET A 62 7.42 -1.96 8.64
CA MET A 62 6.64 -0.73 8.38
C MET A 62 5.15 -1.01 8.15
N GLY A 63 4.83 -2.16 7.56
CA GLY A 63 3.47 -2.59 7.29
C GLY A 63 2.69 -3.00 8.52
N ASN A 64 3.34 -3.30 9.65
CA ASN A 64 2.68 -3.79 10.86
C ASN A 64 3.07 -3.02 12.14
N ASP A 65 4.07 -2.15 12.08
CA ASP A 65 4.43 -1.28 13.18
C ASP A 65 3.42 -0.13 13.33
N LYS A 66 3.20 0.29 14.58
CA LYS A 66 2.19 1.29 14.96
C LYS A 66 2.58 2.72 14.55
N ASP A 67 3.86 3.00 14.31
CA ASP A 67 4.39 4.34 14.05
C ASP A 67 4.01 4.86 12.65
N TYR A 68 3.68 3.97 11.72
CA TYR A 68 3.42 4.32 10.31
C TYR A 68 1.94 4.59 10.00
N ILE A 69 1.03 4.56 10.98
CA ILE A 69 -0.41 4.74 10.70
C ILE A 69 -0.74 6.15 10.20
N ALA A 70 -0.23 7.20 10.85
CA ALA A 70 -0.49 8.58 10.45
C ALA A 70 0.22 8.94 9.14
N THR A 71 1.51 8.59 9.03
CA THR A 71 2.34 8.92 7.87
C THR A 71 1.89 8.18 6.61
N ARG A 72 1.36 6.95 6.73
CA ARG A 72 0.80 6.23 5.59
C ARG A 72 -0.49 6.87 5.08
N ALA A 73 -1.35 7.36 5.97
CA ALA A 73 -2.55 8.10 5.58
C ALA A 73 -2.18 9.42 4.87
N ALA A 74 -1.25 10.18 5.43
CA ALA A 74 -0.74 11.41 4.81
C ALA A 74 -0.13 11.14 3.43
N TYR A 75 0.72 10.11 3.30
CA TYR A 75 1.34 9.72 2.03
C TYR A 75 0.30 9.33 0.97
N LYS A 76 -0.69 8.50 1.32
CA LYS A 76 -1.67 7.99 0.36
C LYS A 76 -2.68 9.04 -0.10
N LEU A 77 -2.96 10.04 0.73
CA LEU A 77 -3.91 11.11 0.43
C LEU A 77 -3.26 12.43 0.04
N ASN A 78 -1.92 12.45 -0.05
CA ASN A 78 -1.11 13.63 -0.35
C ASN A 78 -1.40 14.81 0.61
N LEU A 79 -1.32 14.56 1.91
CA LEU A 79 -1.52 15.55 2.96
C LEU A 79 -0.16 16.09 3.44
N HIS A 80 -0.03 17.41 3.60
CA HIS A 80 1.26 18.06 3.88
C HIS A 80 1.36 18.71 5.28
N GLY A 81 0.38 18.51 6.17
CA GLY A 81 0.50 18.90 7.58
C GLY A 81 1.26 17.87 8.44
N PRO A 82 1.40 18.11 9.76
CA PRO A 82 2.01 17.17 10.69
C PRO A 82 1.32 15.80 10.66
N ALA A 83 2.10 14.72 10.64
CA ALA A 83 1.60 13.34 10.64
C ALA A 83 2.19 12.57 11.83
N LEU A 84 1.44 12.49 12.94
CA LEU A 84 1.93 11.99 14.23
C LEU A 84 1.18 10.74 14.69
N SER A 85 1.95 9.71 15.05
CA SER A 85 1.44 8.50 15.71
C SER A 85 1.58 8.67 17.23
N VAL A 86 0.47 8.64 17.97
CA VAL A 86 0.39 9.00 19.39
C VAL A 86 0.11 7.76 20.25
N GLN A 87 0.87 7.60 21.34
CA GLN A 87 0.87 6.40 22.18
C GLN A 87 0.89 6.76 23.67
N THR A 88 -0.28 6.80 24.29
CA THR A 88 -0.49 7.04 25.74
C THR A 88 -1.45 6.01 26.34
N ALA A 89 -1.41 4.78 25.82
CA ALA A 89 -2.33 3.68 26.15
C ALA A 89 -3.80 4.08 25.95
N CYS A 90 -4.68 3.88 26.94
CA CYS A 90 -6.12 4.12 26.83
C CYS A 90 -6.51 5.57 26.48
N SER A 91 -5.64 6.55 26.75
CA SER A 91 -5.88 7.96 26.40
C SER A 91 -5.40 8.35 25.00
N SER A 92 -4.75 7.44 24.25
CA SER A 92 -4.01 7.76 23.02
C SER A 92 -4.83 8.54 21.98
N SER A 93 -6.05 8.12 21.67
CA SER A 93 -6.87 8.81 20.66
C SER A 93 -7.39 10.17 21.13
N LEU A 94 -7.66 10.35 22.42
CA LEU A 94 -8.09 11.66 22.93
C LEU A 94 -6.89 12.62 23.00
N VAL A 95 -5.70 12.14 23.35
CA VAL A 95 -4.45 12.91 23.23
C VAL A 95 -4.14 13.26 21.77
N ALA A 96 -4.40 12.36 20.83
CA ALA A 96 -4.25 12.66 19.40
C ALA A 96 -5.17 13.81 18.94
N VAL A 97 -6.42 13.84 19.42
CA VAL A 97 -7.34 14.97 19.19
C VAL A 97 -6.84 16.25 19.86
N HIS A 98 -6.29 16.17 21.07
CA HIS A 98 -5.69 17.33 21.75
C HIS A 98 -4.55 17.93 20.93
N LEU A 99 -3.60 17.11 20.48
CA LEU A 99 -2.49 17.56 19.64
C LEU A 99 -2.97 18.15 18.30
N ALA A 100 -4.04 17.60 17.72
CA ALA A 100 -4.67 18.17 16.53
C ALA A 100 -5.26 19.57 16.80
N CYS A 101 -5.93 19.76 17.95
CA CYS A 101 -6.41 21.08 18.39
C CYS A 101 -5.26 22.08 18.59
N GLU A 102 -4.17 21.66 19.21
CA GLU A 102 -3.00 22.52 19.43
C GLU A 102 -2.30 22.89 18.11
N SER A 103 -2.12 21.94 17.20
CA SER A 103 -1.59 22.20 15.85
C SER A 103 -2.45 23.21 15.07
N LEU A 104 -3.78 23.11 15.17
CA LEU A 104 -4.70 24.09 14.59
C LEU A 104 -4.56 25.48 15.24
N ARG A 105 -4.43 25.55 16.57
CA ARG A 105 -4.24 26.83 17.29
C ARG A 105 -2.89 27.49 16.97
N ALA A 106 -1.84 26.68 16.82
CA ALA A 106 -0.50 27.13 16.49
C ALA A 106 -0.34 27.53 15.00
N GLY A 107 -1.29 27.15 14.13
CA GLY A 107 -1.19 27.39 12.68
C GLY A 107 -0.24 26.44 11.95
N GLU A 108 0.13 25.33 12.60
CA GLU A 108 0.86 24.22 11.97
C GLU A 108 -0.06 23.42 11.04
N SER A 109 -1.36 23.40 11.32
CA SER A 109 -2.41 22.84 10.47
C SER A 109 -3.53 23.86 10.19
N ASP A 110 -4.13 23.76 9.01
CA ASP A 110 -5.37 24.48 8.64
C ASP A 110 -6.62 23.59 8.71
N MET A 111 -6.37 22.29 8.72
CA MET A 111 -7.33 21.22 8.94
C MET A 111 -6.57 20.05 9.58
N ALA A 112 -7.20 19.29 10.45
CA ALA A 112 -6.58 18.11 11.04
C ALA A 112 -7.55 16.93 11.06
N VAL A 113 -7.07 15.75 10.66
CA VAL A 113 -7.78 14.49 10.89
C VAL A 113 -7.19 13.84 12.14
N ALA A 114 -8.04 13.55 13.13
CA ALA A 114 -7.60 12.96 14.39
C ALA A 114 -8.44 11.73 14.75
N GLY A 115 -7.79 10.68 15.25
CA GLY A 115 -8.52 9.45 15.56
C GLY A 115 -7.66 8.34 16.12
N GLY A 116 -8.25 7.15 16.21
CA GLY A 116 -7.54 5.96 16.67
C GLY A 116 -8.21 4.67 16.26
N VAL A 117 -7.41 3.62 16.18
CA VAL A 117 -7.82 2.25 15.88
C VAL A 117 -7.28 1.30 16.93
N ALA A 118 -8.08 0.30 17.30
CA ALA A 118 -7.67 -0.79 18.16
C ALA A 118 -8.33 -2.07 17.67
N LEU A 119 -7.56 -2.93 17.01
CA LEU A 119 -8.00 -4.24 16.57
C LEU A 119 -7.07 -5.33 17.11
N SER A 120 -7.61 -6.50 17.41
CA SER A 120 -6.82 -7.66 17.82
C SER A 120 -7.22 -8.94 17.12
N PHE A 121 -6.22 -9.77 16.88
CA PHE A 121 -6.35 -11.02 16.14
C PHE A 121 -5.68 -12.16 16.92
N PRO A 122 -6.29 -13.36 16.95
CA PRO A 122 -7.59 -13.71 16.35
C PRO A 122 -8.77 -13.00 17.03
N GLN A 123 -9.80 -12.63 16.26
CA GLN A 123 -10.99 -11.91 16.76
C GLN A 123 -11.87 -12.80 17.66
N GLN A 124 -11.85 -14.12 17.44
CA GLN A 124 -12.52 -15.11 18.30
C GLN A 124 -11.53 -15.63 19.34
N ALA A 125 -11.26 -14.83 20.37
CA ALA A 125 -10.44 -15.22 21.51
C ALA A 125 -11.09 -14.73 22.80
N GLY A 126 -11.19 -15.63 23.79
CA GLY A 126 -11.51 -15.25 25.17
C GLY A 126 -10.26 -14.81 25.93
N TYR A 127 -10.45 -14.30 27.14
CA TYR A 127 -9.37 -14.09 28.09
C TYR A 127 -9.59 -14.97 29.33
N ARG A 128 -8.50 -15.32 30.02
CA ARG A 128 -8.58 -16.00 31.31
C ARG A 128 -8.67 -14.94 32.41
N TYR A 129 -9.77 -14.95 33.14
CA TYR A 129 -9.92 -14.11 34.32
C TYR A 129 -8.83 -14.43 35.35
N GLN A 130 -8.24 -13.38 35.93
CA GLN A 130 -7.26 -13.47 37.00
C GLN A 130 -7.62 -12.44 38.07
N PRO A 131 -7.85 -12.85 39.33
CA PRO A 131 -8.09 -11.92 40.42
C PRO A 131 -7.00 -10.84 40.50
N GLY A 132 -7.41 -9.57 40.61
CA GLY A 132 -6.50 -8.42 40.68
C GLY A 132 -6.10 -7.81 39.33
N MET A 133 -6.51 -8.40 38.20
CA MET A 133 -6.35 -7.81 36.86
C MET A 133 -7.57 -6.96 36.47
N ILE A 134 -7.46 -6.18 35.38
CA ILE A 134 -8.49 -5.23 34.94
C ILE A 134 -9.69 -5.88 34.24
N PHE A 135 -9.61 -7.14 33.82
CA PHE A 135 -10.64 -7.78 33.03
C PHE A 135 -11.75 -8.40 33.90
N SER A 136 -13.01 -8.16 33.54
CA SER A 136 -14.18 -8.69 34.26
C SER A 136 -14.30 -10.21 34.12
N PRO A 137 -14.87 -10.93 35.08
CA PRO A 137 -15.03 -12.38 34.97
C PRO A 137 -16.03 -12.83 33.89
N ASP A 138 -16.94 -11.95 33.47
CA ASP A 138 -18.10 -12.29 32.64
C ASP A 138 -18.17 -11.54 31.30
N GLY A 139 -17.15 -10.75 30.95
CA GLY A 139 -17.09 -10.07 29.65
C GLY A 139 -17.97 -8.83 29.54
N HIS A 140 -18.47 -8.29 30.65
CA HIS A 140 -19.23 -7.05 30.67
C HIS A 140 -18.48 -5.92 31.36
N CYS A 141 -18.77 -4.68 30.95
CA CYS A 141 -18.27 -3.47 31.58
C CYS A 141 -19.47 -2.78 32.24
N ARG A 142 -19.42 -2.59 33.57
CA ARG A 142 -20.53 -2.04 34.37
C ARG A 142 -20.10 -0.80 35.16
N PRO A 143 -19.86 0.34 34.49
CA PRO A 143 -19.40 1.53 35.17
C PRO A 143 -20.39 1.94 36.27
N PHE A 144 -19.88 2.18 37.47
CA PHE A 144 -20.60 2.70 38.63
C PHE A 144 -21.63 1.78 39.29
N ASP A 145 -21.85 0.58 38.76
CA ASP A 145 -22.77 -0.41 39.33
C ASP A 145 -22.14 -1.15 40.52
N ALA A 146 -22.95 -1.61 41.46
CA ALA A 146 -22.51 -2.41 42.60
C ALA A 146 -21.83 -3.74 42.19
N SER A 147 -22.14 -4.26 40.99
CA SER A 147 -21.54 -5.47 40.39
C SER A 147 -20.39 -5.18 39.42
N ALA A 148 -19.78 -3.99 39.49
CA ALA A 148 -18.60 -3.63 38.71
C ALA A 148 -17.38 -4.49 39.14
N GLU A 149 -16.92 -5.40 38.27
CA GLU A 149 -15.81 -6.32 38.54
C GLU A 149 -14.67 -6.23 37.50
N GLY A 150 -14.66 -5.20 36.66
CA GLY A 150 -13.65 -4.98 35.64
C GLY A 150 -14.21 -4.55 34.29
N THR A 151 -13.33 -4.53 33.29
CA THR A 151 -13.63 -4.17 31.91
C THR A 151 -13.50 -5.36 30.96
N TRP A 152 -13.86 -5.19 29.69
CA TRP A 152 -13.58 -6.19 28.65
C TRP A 152 -13.01 -5.53 27.40
N ALA A 153 -12.16 -6.24 26.65
CA ALA A 153 -11.45 -5.69 25.50
C ALA A 153 -12.34 -5.66 24.25
N GLY A 154 -12.67 -4.45 23.77
CA GLY A 154 -13.38 -4.26 22.51
C GLY A 154 -12.44 -3.95 21.34
N ASN A 155 -13.02 -3.94 20.12
CA ASN A 155 -12.36 -3.58 18.88
C ASN A 155 -13.07 -2.37 18.26
N GLY A 156 -12.33 -1.40 17.73
CA GLY A 156 -12.97 -0.23 17.10
C GLY A 156 -12.02 0.73 16.42
N LEU A 157 -12.62 1.65 15.68
CA LEU A 157 -11.98 2.68 14.86
C LEU A 157 -12.88 3.91 14.85
N GLY A 158 -12.28 5.09 14.98
CA GLY A 158 -12.97 6.37 14.84
C GLY A 158 -12.02 7.47 14.40
N CYS A 159 -12.54 8.44 13.66
CA CYS A 159 -11.82 9.63 13.20
C CYS A 159 -12.76 10.84 13.20
N VAL A 160 -12.20 12.03 13.42
CA VAL A 160 -12.87 13.33 13.27
C VAL A 160 -12.03 14.24 12.38
N VAL A 161 -12.68 15.13 11.64
CA VAL A 161 -12.03 16.24 10.93
C VAL A 161 -12.25 17.51 11.76
N LEU A 162 -11.18 18.22 12.02
CA LEU A 162 -11.15 19.40 12.88
C LEU A 162 -10.65 20.60 12.09
N ARG A 163 -11.29 21.74 12.34
CA ARG A 163 -10.86 23.06 11.87
C ARG A 163 -11.10 24.09 12.95
N ARG A 164 -10.39 25.22 12.85
CA ARG A 164 -10.71 26.40 13.65
C ARG A 164 -12.13 26.86 13.31
N LEU A 165 -12.96 27.11 14.32
CA LEU A 165 -14.37 27.46 14.13
C LEU A 165 -14.55 28.65 13.16
N ARG A 166 -13.70 29.67 13.26
CA ARG A 166 -13.71 30.82 12.34
C ARG A 166 -13.54 30.40 10.88
N ASP A 167 -12.59 29.52 10.60
CA ASP A 167 -12.26 29.10 9.23
C ASP A 167 -13.36 28.19 8.67
N ALA A 168 -13.94 27.34 9.52
CA ALA A 168 -15.09 26.51 9.18
C ALA A 168 -16.31 27.35 8.80
N LEU A 169 -16.62 28.39 9.58
CA LEU A 169 -17.70 29.33 9.29
C LEU A 169 -17.46 30.12 7.98
N LEU A 170 -16.24 30.61 7.77
CA LEU A 170 -15.87 31.33 6.54
C LEU A 170 -15.94 30.45 5.29
N SER A 171 -15.63 29.17 5.43
CA SER A 171 -15.66 28.22 4.33
C SER A 171 -17.06 27.64 4.08
N GLY A 172 -18.02 27.83 5.00
CA GLY A 172 -19.31 27.15 4.94
C GLY A 172 -19.19 25.64 5.14
N ASP A 173 -18.37 25.21 6.10
CA ASP A 173 -18.23 23.80 6.45
C ASP A 173 -19.43 23.31 7.29
N PRO A 174 -19.83 22.03 7.18
CA PRO A 174 -20.79 21.44 8.09
C PRO A 174 -20.18 21.28 9.50
N ILE A 175 -20.69 22.04 10.48
CA ILE A 175 -20.21 22.02 11.87
C ILE A 175 -21.17 21.19 12.73
N ILE A 176 -20.66 20.08 13.29
CA ILE A 176 -21.47 19.16 14.13
C ILE A 176 -21.46 19.60 15.60
N SER A 177 -20.28 19.98 16.11
CA SER A 177 -20.05 20.43 17.50
C SER A 177 -18.71 21.16 17.57
N VAL A 178 -18.43 21.83 18.69
CA VAL A 178 -17.21 22.61 18.91
C VAL A 178 -16.43 22.03 20.10
N ILE A 179 -15.14 21.77 19.92
CA ILE A 179 -14.23 21.47 21.04
C ILE A 179 -13.73 22.82 21.58
N LEU A 180 -14.20 23.22 22.77
CA LEU A 180 -13.82 24.51 23.38
C LEU A 180 -12.41 24.44 23.95
N SER A 181 -12.11 23.37 24.67
CA SER A 181 -10.82 23.16 25.33
C SER A 181 -10.47 21.69 25.43
N SER A 182 -9.19 21.43 25.67
CA SER A 182 -8.67 20.13 26.06
C SER A 182 -7.42 20.34 26.92
N ALA A 183 -7.20 19.44 27.87
CA ALA A 183 -6.02 19.44 28.74
C ALA A 183 -5.45 18.02 28.86
N VAL A 184 -4.13 17.93 29.03
CA VAL A 184 -3.39 16.67 29.20
C VAL A 184 -2.36 16.82 30.32
N ASN A 185 -2.31 15.87 31.25
CA ASN A 185 -1.30 15.83 32.31
C ASN A 185 -0.77 14.40 32.58
N ASN A 186 0.06 14.24 33.62
CA ASN A 186 0.48 12.92 34.11
C ASN A 186 0.40 12.81 35.64
N ASP A 187 -0.05 11.65 36.13
CA ASP A 187 -0.16 11.35 37.57
C ASP A 187 1.18 11.34 38.33
N GLY A 188 2.31 11.17 37.63
CA GLY A 188 3.64 11.09 38.25
C GLY A 188 3.72 9.94 39.27
N ASN A 189 4.33 10.18 40.42
CA ASN A 189 4.40 9.22 41.53
C ASN A 189 3.25 9.37 42.55
N ARG A 190 2.21 10.16 42.26
CA ARG A 190 1.07 10.44 43.16
C ARG A 190 0.02 9.32 43.18
N LYS A 191 0.45 8.10 42.86
CA LYS A 191 -0.36 6.89 42.69
C LYS A 191 0.30 5.74 43.45
N VAL A 192 -0.51 4.84 44.00
CA VAL A 192 -0.04 3.73 44.86
C VAL A 192 0.79 2.68 44.13
N GLY A 193 0.72 2.64 42.80
CA GLY A 193 1.51 1.77 41.94
C GLY A 193 1.48 2.27 40.50
N TYR A 194 2.36 1.76 39.64
CA TYR A 194 2.51 2.23 38.24
C TYR A 194 1.20 2.21 37.44
N THR A 195 0.36 1.19 37.66
CA THR A 195 -0.89 0.97 36.94
C THR A 195 -2.12 1.61 37.60
N ALA A 196 -1.99 2.15 38.82
CA ALA A 196 -3.10 2.77 39.54
C ALA A 196 -3.36 4.20 39.06
N PRO A 197 -4.60 4.67 38.98
CA PRO A 197 -4.89 6.08 38.68
C PRO A 197 -4.68 6.98 39.90
N SER A 198 -4.70 8.31 39.71
CA SER A 198 -4.62 9.31 40.78
C SER A 198 -5.81 10.27 40.79
N VAL A 199 -6.47 10.41 41.94
CA VAL A 199 -7.56 11.40 42.15
C VAL A 199 -7.06 12.82 41.83
N ALA A 200 -5.89 13.19 42.37
CA ALA A 200 -5.32 14.53 42.19
C ALA A 200 -4.95 14.82 40.73
N GLY A 201 -4.46 13.82 39.99
CA GLY A 201 -4.14 13.95 38.57
C GLY A 201 -5.38 14.17 37.70
N GLN A 202 -6.44 13.39 37.96
CA GLN A 202 -7.72 13.53 37.26
C GLN A 202 -8.43 14.84 37.60
N GLN A 203 -8.43 15.25 38.87
CA GLN A 203 -8.97 16.54 39.31
C GLN A 203 -8.28 17.69 38.56
N ALA A 204 -6.95 17.73 38.56
CA ALA A 204 -6.18 18.81 37.95
C ALA A 204 -6.43 18.95 36.43
N VAL A 205 -6.53 17.84 35.69
CA VAL A 205 -6.78 17.91 34.23
C VAL A 205 -8.19 18.38 33.91
N ILE A 206 -9.18 18.05 34.75
CA ILE A 206 -10.57 18.50 34.57
C ILE A 206 -10.68 19.99 34.90
N GLU A 207 -10.10 20.45 36.00
CA GLU A 207 -10.05 21.88 36.38
C GLU A 207 -9.38 22.72 35.29
N GLU A 208 -8.25 22.26 34.75
CA GLU A 208 -7.54 22.94 33.67
C GLU A 208 -8.38 23.04 32.40
N ALA A 209 -9.05 21.96 31.99
CA ALA A 209 -9.93 21.99 30.83
C ALA A 209 -11.12 22.94 31.00
N LEU A 210 -11.77 22.97 32.18
CA LEU A 210 -12.85 23.93 32.47
C LEU A 210 -12.34 25.37 32.45
N MET A 211 -11.18 25.63 33.05
CA MET A 211 -10.55 26.94 33.06
C MET A 211 -10.24 27.43 31.64
N LEU A 212 -9.65 26.57 30.80
CA LEU A 212 -9.35 26.88 29.40
C LEU A 212 -10.60 27.09 28.54
N ALA A 213 -11.72 26.42 28.85
CA ALA A 213 -13.01 26.64 28.21
C ALA A 213 -13.68 27.94 28.68
N ALA A 214 -13.23 28.53 29.79
CA ALA A 214 -13.83 29.68 30.45
C ALA A 214 -15.33 29.47 30.77
N ILE A 215 -15.68 28.28 31.27
CA ILE A 215 -17.05 27.94 31.72
C ILE A 215 -17.07 27.54 33.19
N ASP A 216 -18.20 27.76 33.86
CA ASP A 216 -18.47 27.30 35.21
C ASP A 216 -18.82 25.81 35.21
N ASP A 217 -18.47 25.09 36.29
CA ASP A 217 -18.75 23.67 36.40
C ASP A 217 -20.24 23.37 36.21
N ARG A 218 -21.13 24.28 36.67
CA ARG A 218 -22.60 24.20 36.58
C ARG A 218 -23.16 24.19 35.18
N GLN A 219 -22.39 24.65 34.21
CA GLN A 219 -22.80 24.67 32.80
C GLN A 219 -22.64 23.29 32.14
N VAL A 220 -21.85 22.39 32.72
CA VAL A 220 -21.66 21.03 32.18
C VAL A 220 -22.85 20.15 32.55
N GLY A 221 -23.60 19.73 31.53
CA GLY A 221 -24.79 18.87 31.69
C GLY A 221 -24.52 17.39 31.50
N TYR A 222 -23.40 17.03 30.86
CA TYR A 222 -23.03 15.64 30.62
C TYR A 222 -21.52 15.41 30.72
N ILE A 223 -21.09 14.27 31.28
CA ILE A 223 -19.70 13.83 31.23
C ILE A 223 -19.66 12.40 30.73
N GLU A 224 -19.01 12.22 29.59
CA GLU A 224 -18.55 10.91 29.13
C GLU A 224 -17.25 10.58 29.85
N THR A 225 -17.38 9.76 30.88
CA THR A 225 -16.31 9.34 31.78
C THR A 225 -15.36 8.34 31.13
N HIS A 226 -14.18 8.13 31.73
CA HIS A 226 -13.35 7.00 31.41
C HIS A 226 -14.05 5.68 31.81
N GLY A 227 -14.70 5.63 32.98
CA GLY A 227 -15.74 4.66 33.37
C GLY A 227 -15.47 3.24 32.91
N THR A 228 -14.48 2.58 33.51
CA THR A 228 -14.01 1.25 33.10
C THR A 228 -14.74 0.11 33.79
N GLY A 229 -15.59 0.39 34.78
CA GLY A 229 -16.25 -0.65 35.57
C GLY A 229 -15.28 -1.37 36.50
N THR A 230 -14.11 -0.78 36.79
CA THR A 230 -13.16 -1.33 37.75
C THR A 230 -13.44 -0.75 39.13
N PRO A 231 -13.50 -1.56 40.21
CA PRO A 231 -13.82 -1.06 41.55
C PRO A 231 -12.96 0.13 42.01
N LEU A 232 -11.65 0.06 41.74
CA LEU A 232 -10.70 1.12 42.11
C LEU A 232 -10.80 2.33 41.17
N GLY A 233 -10.91 2.09 39.86
CA GLY A 233 -10.92 3.16 38.86
C GLY A 233 -12.17 4.03 38.94
N ASP A 234 -13.35 3.41 39.07
CA ASP A 234 -14.62 4.12 39.17
C ASP A 234 -14.69 4.95 40.48
N ALA A 235 -14.15 4.43 41.59
CA ALA A 235 -14.07 5.18 42.85
C ALA A 235 -13.19 6.43 42.73
N ILE A 236 -12.01 6.28 42.14
CA ILE A 236 -11.06 7.39 41.93
C ILE A 236 -11.65 8.45 41.00
N GLU A 237 -12.31 8.03 39.92
CA GLU A 237 -12.91 8.96 38.96
C GLU A 237 -14.07 9.76 39.55
N ILE A 238 -14.97 9.11 40.30
CA ILE A 238 -16.07 9.80 40.98
C ILE A 238 -15.55 10.75 42.06
N GLU A 239 -14.52 10.37 42.81
CA GLU A 239 -13.89 11.25 43.81
C GLU A 239 -13.28 12.49 43.16
N ALA A 240 -12.52 12.31 42.08
CA ALA A 240 -11.94 13.43 41.32
C ALA A 240 -13.01 14.38 40.79
N LEU A 241 -14.08 13.83 40.21
CA LEU A 241 -15.22 14.61 39.74
C LEU A 241 -15.93 15.37 40.87
N ARG A 242 -16.11 14.76 42.05
CA ARG A 242 -16.72 15.44 43.22
C ARG A 242 -15.88 16.59 43.75
N ASN A 243 -14.56 16.55 43.58
CA ASN A 243 -13.68 17.64 44.01
C ASN A 243 -13.77 18.85 43.08
N VAL A 244 -14.15 18.65 41.81
CA VAL A 244 -14.26 19.73 40.81
C VAL A 244 -15.68 20.31 40.74
N TYR A 245 -16.70 19.44 40.76
CA TYR A 245 -18.08 19.84 40.53
C TYR A 245 -18.82 20.11 41.84
N ALA A 246 -19.44 21.29 41.95
CA ALA A 246 -20.14 21.70 43.16
C ALA A 246 -21.49 20.95 43.31
N PRO A 247 -21.97 20.66 44.54
CA PRO A 247 -23.28 20.06 44.78
C PRO A 247 -24.45 20.82 44.10
N ARG A 248 -25.42 20.08 43.55
CA ARG A 248 -26.56 20.63 42.80
C ARG A 248 -27.91 20.04 43.22
N PRO A 249 -29.01 20.79 43.05
CA PRO A 249 -30.38 20.26 43.09
C PRO A 249 -30.56 19.08 42.12
N GLN A 250 -31.48 18.17 42.45
CA GLN A 250 -31.65 16.91 41.72
C GLN A 250 -31.98 17.08 40.23
N ASP A 251 -32.73 18.12 39.89
CA ASP A 251 -33.14 18.52 38.54
C ASP A 251 -32.03 19.21 37.72
N GLN A 252 -30.89 19.54 38.34
CA GLN A 252 -29.76 20.24 37.73
C GLN A 252 -28.46 19.43 37.80
N ARG A 253 -28.56 18.14 38.15
CA ARG A 253 -27.40 17.24 38.25
C ARG A 253 -26.81 16.94 36.88
N CYS A 254 -25.49 16.85 36.83
CA CYS A 254 -24.77 16.48 35.62
C CYS A 254 -24.88 14.97 35.36
N ALA A 255 -25.25 14.56 34.15
CA ALA A 255 -25.35 13.15 33.81
C ALA A 255 -23.98 12.54 33.53
N LEU A 256 -23.71 11.34 34.07
CA LEU A 256 -22.50 10.58 33.78
C LEU A 256 -22.81 9.41 32.85
N GLY A 257 -21.96 9.18 31.86
CA GLY A 257 -22.02 8.00 31.01
C GLY A 257 -20.64 7.43 30.68
N SER A 258 -20.64 6.24 30.09
CA SER A 258 -19.45 5.63 29.49
C SER A 258 -19.90 4.73 28.34
N VAL A 259 -19.30 4.89 27.16
CA VAL A 259 -19.53 4.09 25.95
C VAL A 259 -19.07 2.65 26.14
N LYS A 260 -18.21 2.40 27.14
CA LYS A 260 -17.63 1.08 27.41
C LYS A 260 -18.68 0.07 27.86
N SER A 261 -19.81 0.52 28.43
CA SER A 261 -20.95 -0.37 28.70
C SER A 261 -21.56 -0.99 27.43
N ASN A 262 -21.39 -0.33 26.27
CA ASN A 262 -21.95 -0.75 24.99
C ASN A 262 -20.95 -1.56 24.15
N MET A 263 -19.70 -1.12 24.12
CA MET A 263 -18.70 -1.62 23.15
C MET A 263 -17.44 -2.18 23.81
N GLY A 264 -17.37 -2.17 25.15
CA GLY A 264 -16.15 -2.52 25.88
C GLY A 264 -15.08 -1.44 25.80
N HIS A 265 -13.92 -1.74 26.34
CA HIS A 265 -12.77 -0.85 26.30
C HIS A 265 -12.00 -1.02 24.99
N LEU A 266 -12.10 -0.02 24.12
CA LEU A 266 -11.44 0.01 22.80
C LEU A 266 -9.97 0.45 22.87
N ASP A 267 -9.30 0.28 24.02
CA ASP A 267 -7.89 0.65 24.25
C ASP A 267 -7.48 2.00 23.62
N THR A 268 -6.55 2.03 22.66
CA THR A 268 -6.06 3.25 22.01
C THR A 268 -7.16 4.04 21.29
N ALA A 269 -8.27 3.40 20.91
CA ALA A 269 -9.45 4.01 20.29
C ALA A 269 -10.58 4.35 21.28
N ALA A 270 -10.39 4.16 22.60
CA ALA A 270 -11.43 4.41 23.59
C ALA A 270 -11.81 5.90 23.70
N GLY A 271 -10.82 6.79 23.63
CA GLY A 271 -11.03 8.23 23.69
C GLY A 271 -11.89 8.77 22.54
N ILE A 272 -11.57 8.38 21.30
CA ILE A 272 -12.34 8.81 20.12
C ILE A 272 -13.78 8.28 20.13
N ALA A 273 -14.02 7.08 20.66
CA ALA A 273 -15.38 6.55 20.80
C ALA A 273 -16.22 7.35 21.82
N GLY A 274 -15.62 7.70 22.97
CA GLY A 274 -16.27 8.59 23.94
C GLY A 274 -16.54 9.98 23.37
N LEU A 275 -15.59 10.54 22.61
CA LEU A 275 -15.76 11.82 21.93
C LEU A 275 -16.90 11.78 20.92
N LEU A 276 -16.97 10.76 20.05
CA LEU A 276 -18.03 10.63 19.05
C LEU A 276 -19.41 10.50 19.69
N LYS A 277 -19.56 9.68 20.75
CA LYS A 277 -20.81 9.59 21.52
C LYS A 277 -21.21 10.96 22.08
N THR A 278 -20.25 11.70 22.63
CA THR A 278 -20.48 13.02 23.22
C THR A 278 -20.89 14.05 22.17
N VAL A 279 -20.19 14.09 21.04
CA VAL A 279 -20.53 14.95 19.89
C VAL A 279 -21.95 14.66 19.42
N LEU A 280 -22.34 13.38 19.28
CA LEU A 280 -23.69 13.00 18.90
C LEU A 280 -24.74 13.38 19.95
N ALA A 281 -24.43 13.25 21.25
CA ALA A 281 -25.34 13.63 22.32
C ALA A 281 -25.59 15.15 22.33
N VAL A 282 -24.51 15.93 22.20
CA VAL A 282 -24.53 17.40 22.11
C VAL A 282 -25.25 17.87 20.85
N SER A 283 -24.94 17.30 19.68
CA SER A 283 -25.51 17.73 18.41
C SER A 283 -27.00 17.37 18.28
N ARG A 284 -27.42 16.22 18.83
CA ARG A 284 -28.81 15.75 18.79
C ARG A 284 -29.67 16.25 19.96
N GLY A 285 -29.07 16.85 20.97
CA GLY A 285 -29.78 17.27 22.18
C GLY A 285 -30.40 16.09 22.94
N GLN A 286 -29.69 14.97 23.02
CA GLN A 286 -30.15 13.77 23.73
C GLN A 286 -29.01 13.10 24.50
N ILE A 287 -29.23 12.83 25.78
CA ILE A 287 -28.30 12.07 26.64
C ILE A 287 -28.70 10.58 26.56
N PRO A 288 -27.83 9.70 26.04
CA PRO A 288 -28.13 8.28 25.94
C PRO A 288 -28.04 7.57 27.30
N PRO A 289 -28.77 6.44 27.49
CA PRO A 289 -28.68 5.65 28.72
C PRO A 289 -27.32 4.97 28.88
N LEU A 290 -26.90 4.75 30.13
CA LEU A 290 -25.80 3.88 30.51
C LEU A 290 -26.32 2.43 30.59
N LEU A 291 -25.69 1.51 29.86
CA LEU A 291 -26.07 0.10 29.89
C LEU A 291 -25.43 -0.64 31.06
N ASN A 292 -26.01 -1.78 31.44
CA ASN A 292 -25.55 -2.66 32.53
C ASN A 292 -25.46 -1.97 33.92
N PHE A 293 -26.26 -0.92 34.12
CA PHE A 293 -26.40 -0.23 35.40
C PHE A 293 -27.78 -0.54 36.00
N HIS A 294 -27.80 -1.14 37.18
CA HIS A 294 -29.00 -1.57 37.90
C HIS A 294 -29.03 -1.03 39.32
N THR A 295 -27.94 -1.20 40.07
CA THR A 295 -27.84 -0.78 41.48
C THR A 295 -26.60 0.10 41.64
N PRO A 296 -26.72 1.35 42.11
CA PRO A 296 -25.56 2.22 42.32
C PRO A 296 -24.61 1.59 43.34
N ASN A 297 -23.30 1.63 43.08
CA ASN A 297 -22.31 1.17 44.03
C ASN A 297 -22.32 2.07 45.28
N PRO A 298 -22.65 1.55 46.48
CA PRO A 298 -22.78 2.36 47.69
C PRO A 298 -21.46 3.05 48.09
N ALA A 299 -20.31 2.49 47.71
CA ALA A 299 -19.00 3.09 47.99
C ALA A 299 -18.79 4.43 47.27
N LEU A 300 -19.46 4.64 46.13
CA LEU A 300 -19.34 5.87 45.33
C LEU A 300 -20.19 7.03 45.90
N LYS A 301 -21.18 6.73 46.74
CA LYS A 301 -22.13 7.69 47.32
C LYS A 301 -22.71 8.66 46.27
N LEU A 302 -23.14 8.13 45.12
CA LEU A 302 -23.64 8.91 43.98
C LEU A 302 -24.85 9.78 44.33
N GLU A 303 -25.72 9.32 45.24
CA GLU A 303 -26.90 10.07 45.69
C GLU A 303 -26.53 11.40 46.36
N GLU A 304 -25.37 11.47 47.02
CA GLU A 304 -24.81 12.65 47.69
C GLU A 304 -23.94 13.53 46.76
N SER A 305 -23.80 13.14 45.49
CA SER A 305 -22.95 13.82 44.50
C SER A 305 -23.78 14.73 43.59
N PRO A 306 -23.15 15.68 42.85
CA PRO A 306 -23.84 16.49 41.85
C PRO A 306 -24.20 15.72 40.56
N PHE A 307 -24.07 14.39 40.58
CA PHE A 307 -24.17 13.55 39.40
C PHE A 307 -25.42 12.66 39.40
N THR A 308 -25.85 12.28 38.19
CA THR A 308 -26.92 11.31 37.95
C THR A 308 -26.51 10.32 36.87
N ILE A 309 -27.05 9.09 36.91
CA ILE A 309 -26.81 8.06 35.90
C ILE A 309 -28.08 7.89 35.05
N PRO A 310 -28.05 8.20 33.74
CA PRO A 310 -29.22 8.04 32.89
C PRO A 310 -29.47 6.55 32.59
N VAL A 311 -30.63 6.03 32.99
CA VAL A 311 -31.05 4.63 32.69
C VAL A 311 -32.02 4.54 31.50
N SER A 312 -32.47 5.69 31.01
CA SER A 312 -33.25 5.86 29.78
C SER A 312 -32.72 7.07 29.00
N ALA A 313 -33.05 7.17 27.71
CA ALA A 313 -32.67 8.34 26.91
C ALA A 313 -33.39 9.59 27.43
N GLN A 314 -32.65 10.69 27.63
CA GLN A 314 -33.15 11.95 28.16
C GLN A 314 -32.99 13.07 27.13
N ALA A 315 -34.02 13.89 26.94
CA ALA A 315 -33.91 15.09 26.12
C ALA A 315 -33.03 16.12 26.83
N TRP A 316 -32.12 16.76 26.08
CA TRP A 316 -31.22 17.78 26.59
C TRP A 316 -31.57 19.12 25.94
N GLN A 317 -32.34 19.95 26.65
CA GLN A 317 -33.02 21.12 26.11
C GLN A 317 -32.28 22.45 26.32
N ASP A 318 -31.08 22.42 26.90
CA ASP A 318 -30.30 23.63 27.10
C ASP A 318 -29.97 24.30 25.76
N GLU A 319 -30.04 25.64 25.72
CA GLU A 319 -29.71 26.45 24.54
C GLU A 319 -28.26 26.18 24.08
N MET A 320 -27.35 26.10 25.04
CA MET A 320 -25.98 25.65 24.84
C MET A 320 -25.69 24.44 25.72
N ARG A 321 -25.31 23.34 25.09
CA ARG A 321 -25.03 22.07 25.75
C ARG A 321 -23.53 21.89 25.86
N TYR A 322 -23.04 21.80 27.09
CA TYR A 322 -21.62 21.57 27.39
C TYR A 322 -21.43 20.17 27.97
N ALA A 323 -20.48 19.44 27.41
CA ALA A 323 -20.14 18.09 27.83
C ALA A 323 -18.64 17.92 28.08
N GLY A 324 -18.29 17.18 29.12
CA GLY A 324 -16.92 16.71 29.37
C GLY A 324 -16.66 15.34 28.74
N VAL A 325 -15.43 15.08 28.28
CA VAL A 325 -14.97 13.77 27.81
C VAL A 325 -13.64 13.43 28.47
N SER A 326 -13.60 12.32 29.21
CA SER A 326 -12.41 11.86 29.94
C SER A 326 -11.80 10.60 29.31
N SER A 327 -10.47 10.54 29.22
CA SER A 327 -9.76 9.28 28.99
C SER A 327 -8.43 9.23 29.74
N PHE A 328 -8.23 8.18 30.52
CA PHE A 328 -7.09 8.05 31.44
C PHE A 328 -6.25 6.84 31.06
N GLY A 329 -4.98 7.06 30.70
CA GLY A 329 -4.06 6.03 30.24
C GLY A 329 -3.37 5.32 31.41
N ILE A 330 -3.21 4.00 31.31
CA ILE A 330 -2.33 3.25 32.22
C ILE A 330 -0.91 3.83 32.15
N GLY A 331 -0.26 4.01 33.31
CA GLY A 331 0.98 4.80 33.44
C GLY A 331 0.74 6.26 33.86
N GLY A 332 -0.49 6.75 33.73
CA GLY A 332 -0.98 7.98 34.36
C GLY A 332 -1.18 9.18 33.45
N THR A 333 -1.13 9.04 32.12
CA THR A 333 -1.39 10.17 31.21
C THR A 333 -2.89 10.38 31.04
N ASN A 334 -3.40 11.49 31.57
CA ASN A 334 -4.82 11.83 31.57
C ASN A 334 -5.14 12.86 30.51
N CYS A 335 -6.32 12.77 29.90
CA CYS A 335 -6.83 13.77 28.97
C CYS A 335 -8.30 14.05 29.28
N HIS A 336 -8.67 15.33 29.32
CA HIS A 336 -10.06 15.79 29.45
C HIS A 336 -10.38 16.87 28.41
N MET A 337 -11.58 16.83 27.82
CA MET A 337 -12.03 17.78 26.80
C MET A 337 -13.42 18.33 27.10
N ILE A 338 -13.65 19.59 26.74
CA ILE A 338 -14.96 20.23 26.80
C ILE A 338 -15.52 20.40 25.38
N VAL A 339 -16.66 19.78 25.12
CA VAL A 339 -17.41 19.82 23.85
C VAL A 339 -18.68 20.64 24.04
N ALA A 340 -18.98 21.52 23.09
CA ALA A 340 -20.16 22.36 23.11
C ALA A 340 -20.97 22.28 21.82
N SER A 341 -22.28 22.52 21.91
CA SER A 341 -23.12 22.76 20.73
C SER A 341 -22.75 24.08 20.06
N LEU A 342 -23.09 24.24 18.78
CA LEU A 342 -23.03 25.55 18.12
C LEU A 342 -24.33 26.32 18.44
N PRO A 343 -24.28 27.62 18.77
CA PRO A 343 -25.49 28.43 18.91
C PRO A 343 -26.34 28.41 17.63
N ASP A 344 -27.66 28.24 17.75
CA ASP A 344 -28.58 28.15 16.60
C ASP A 344 -28.46 29.36 15.66
N ALA A 345 -28.22 30.55 16.21
CA ALA A 345 -28.01 31.78 15.43
C ALA A 345 -26.77 31.76 14.52
N LEU A 346 -25.73 30.99 14.88
CA LEU A 346 -24.56 30.78 14.03
C LEU A 346 -24.78 29.63 13.05
N ASN A 347 -25.57 28.64 13.43
CA ASN A 347 -25.95 27.52 12.56
C ASN A 347 -26.86 27.97 11.40
N ALA A 348 -27.76 28.92 11.66
CA ALA A 348 -28.67 29.51 10.66
C ALA A 348 -28.00 30.55 9.73
N ARG A 349 -26.75 30.96 10.01
CA ARG A 349 -26.02 32.03 9.28
C ARG A 349 -24.98 31.52 8.28
N LEU A 350 -24.88 30.20 8.06
CA LEU A 350 -24.03 29.69 6.99
C LEU A 350 -24.47 30.35 5.67
N PRO A 351 -23.53 30.90 4.88
CA PRO A 351 -23.88 31.73 3.75
C PRO A 351 -24.77 30.95 2.79
N ASN A 352 -26.01 31.43 2.60
CA ASN A 352 -26.72 31.15 1.35
C ASN A 352 -25.79 31.70 0.26
N THR A 353 -25.13 30.81 -0.46
CA THR A 353 -24.50 31.15 -1.73
C THR A 353 -25.63 31.45 -2.68
N ASP A 354 -26.19 32.65 -2.54
CA ASP A 354 -27.24 33.22 -3.38
C ASP A 354 -26.58 33.59 -4.72
N SER A 355 -26.07 32.57 -5.40
CA SER A 355 -25.47 32.67 -6.73
C SER A 355 -26.55 32.99 -7.77
N GLY A 356 -27.83 32.92 -7.39
CA GLY A 356 -28.99 32.97 -8.28
C GLY A 356 -29.07 31.76 -9.23
N ARG A 357 -28.08 30.86 -9.24
CA ARG A 357 -27.98 29.70 -10.12
C ARG A 357 -28.38 28.43 -9.39
N LYS A 358 -29.38 27.73 -9.93
CA LYS A 358 -29.81 26.44 -9.40
C LYS A 358 -28.83 25.35 -9.78
N SER A 359 -28.63 24.38 -8.89
CA SER A 359 -27.90 23.17 -9.21
C SER A 359 -28.61 22.40 -10.34
N THR A 360 -27.90 22.08 -11.43
CA THR A 360 -28.49 21.46 -12.63
C THR A 360 -27.98 20.05 -12.94
N ALA A 361 -26.96 19.59 -12.21
CA ALA A 361 -26.22 18.37 -12.50
C ALA A 361 -25.77 17.65 -11.22
N LEU A 362 -25.72 16.32 -11.28
CA LEU A 362 -25.07 15.47 -10.29
C LEU A 362 -23.90 14.73 -10.95
N LEU A 363 -22.71 14.93 -10.42
CA LEU A 363 -21.48 14.28 -10.89
C LEU A 363 -20.98 13.28 -9.85
N LEU A 364 -20.68 12.06 -10.28
CA LEU A 364 -20.10 11.00 -9.45
C LEU A 364 -18.88 10.40 -10.15
N SER A 365 -17.91 9.91 -9.38
CA SER A 365 -16.81 9.10 -9.92
C SER A 365 -16.37 8.00 -8.95
N ALA A 366 -15.78 6.95 -9.50
CA ALA A 366 -15.21 5.87 -8.71
C ALA A 366 -13.99 5.22 -9.39
N ALA A 367 -13.21 4.45 -8.60
CA ALA A 367 -12.05 3.70 -9.08
C ALA A 367 -12.42 2.40 -9.82
N SER A 368 -13.69 1.98 -9.77
CA SER A 368 -14.22 0.79 -10.42
C SER A 368 -15.68 0.99 -10.83
N ASP A 369 -16.15 0.19 -11.80
CA ASP A 369 -17.56 0.16 -12.23
C ASP A 369 -18.50 -0.27 -11.07
N SER A 370 -18.11 -1.29 -10.30
CA SER A 370 -18.88 -1.78 -9.15
C SER A 370 -19.05 -0.72 -8.06
N ALA A 371 -18.00 0.05 -7.75
CA ALA A 371 -18.09 1.15 -6.79
C ALA A 371 -18.98 2.29 -7.32
N LEU A 372 -18.88 2.64 -8.61
CA LEU A 372 -19.72 3.68 -9.21
C LEU A 372 -21.21 3.31 -9.16
N ARG A 373 -21.55 2.04 -9.43
CA ARG A 373 -22.93 1.53 -9.35
C ARG A 373 -23.50 1.55 -7.94
N ARG A 374 -22.70 1.17 -6.94
CA ARG A 374 -23.11 1.27 -5.52
C ARG A 374 -23.32 2.73 -5.13
N LEU A 375 -22.39 3.61 -5.50
CA LEU A 375 -22.50 5.04 -5.22
C LEU A 375 -23.74 5.66 -5.88
N ALA A 376 -24.05 5.29 -7.13
CA ALA A 376 -25.27 5.73 -7.81
C ALA A 376 -26.54 5.23 -7.10
N THR A 377 -26.54 3.99 -6.61
CA THR A 377 -27.64 3.43 -5.81
C THR A 377 -27.82 4.20 -4.50
N ASP A 378 -26.72 4.49 -3.80
CA ASP A 378 -26.75 5.18 -2.51
C ASP A 378 -27.25 6.62 -2.66
N TYR A 379 -26.81 7.34 -3.70
CA TYR A 379 -27.31 8.68 -4.02
C TYR A 379 -28.79 8.67 -4.46
N ALA A 380 -29.23 7.65 -5.20
CA ALA A 380 -30.64 7.47 -5.51
C ALA A 380 -31.48 7.23 -4.25
N GLY A 381 -30.95 6.48 -3.28
CA GLY A 381 -31.56 6.29 -1.96
C GLY A 381 -31.71 7.62 -1.20
N ALA A 382 -30.62 8.39 -1.10
CA ALA A 382 -30.63 9.68 -0.42
C ALA A 382 -31.63 10.68 -1.04
N LEU A 383 -31.74 10.73 -2.37
CA LEU A 383 -32.73 11.57 -3.05
C LEU A 383 -34.19 11.15 -2.75
N ARG A 384 -34.46 9.84 -2.57
CA ARG A 384 -35.80 9.33 -2.20
C ARG A 384 -36.15 9.60 -0.74
N GLU A 385 -35.16 9.67 0.14
CA GLU A 385 -35.32 10.03 1.56
C GLU A 385 -35.55 11.54 1.77
N ASN A 386 -35.80 12.30 0.69
CA ASN A 386 -36.03 13.75 0.69
C ASN A 386 -34.84 14.58 1.19
N ALA A 387 -33.61 14.09 1.01
CA ALA A 387 -32.44 14.96 1.13
C ALA A 387 -32.52 16.09 0.09
N ASP A 388 -32.03 17.27 0.44
CA ASP A 388 -32.01 18.40 -0.48
C ASP A 388 -31.14 18.08 -1.71
N ALA A 389 -31.78 17.99 -2.88
CA ALA A 389 -31.14 17.57 -4.12
C ALA A 389 -30.02 18.53 -4.54
N SER A 390 -30.21 19.84 -4.35
CA SER A 390 -29.19 20.85 -4.63
C SER A 390 -27.97 20.65 -3.73
N SER A 391 -28.17 20.46 -2.43
CA SER A 391 -27.07 20.20 -1.48
C SER A 391 -26.38 18.85 -1.70
N LEU A 392 -27.09 17.80 -2.14
CA LEU A 392 -26.47 16.54 -2.52
C LEU A 392 -25.57 16.68 -3.75
N ALA A 393 -26.06 17.37 -4.79
CA ALA A 393 -25.29 17.66 -5.99
C ALA A 393 -24.08 18.55 -5.69
N PHE A 394 -24.28 19.60 -4.89
CA PHE A 394 -23.22 20.48 -4.43
C PHE A 394 -22.16 19.72 -3.63
N THR A 395 -22.57 18.84 -2.71
CA THR A 395 -21.66 18.01 -1.93
C THR A 395 -20.92 17.03 -2.84
N ALA A 396 -21.58 16.39 -3.81
CA ALA A 396 -20.91 15.51 -4.76
C ALA A 396 -19.84 16.25 -5.59
N LEU A 397 -20.13 17.48 -6.00
CA LEU A 397 -19.23 18.32 -6.79
C LEU A 397 -17.96 18.75 -6.01
N HIS A 398 -18.07 19.01 -4.70
CA HIS A 398 -16.98 19.58 -3.89
C HIS A 398 -16.30 18.58 -2.94
N ALA A 399 -17.05 17.56 -2.48
CA ALA A 399 -16.60 16.62 -1.47
C ALA A 399 -16.11 15.29 -2.04
N ARG A 400 -16.14 15.12 -3.38
CA ARG A 400 -15.69 13.89 -4.05
C ARG A 400 -14.49 14.18 -4.94
N ARG A 401 -13.60 13.19 -5.04
CA ARG A 401 -12.72 13.14 -6.20
C ARG A 401 -13.57 12.93 -7.44
N LEU A 402 -13.41 13.78 -8.43
CA LEU A 402 -14.14 13.74 -9.71
C LEU A 402 -13.27 13.23 -10.87
N ASP A 403 -11.97 13.05 -10.61
CA ASP A 403 -10.95 12.62 -11.56
C ASP A 403 -10.73 11.09 -11.60
N LEU A 404 -11.50 10.32 -10.83
CA LEU A 404 -11.41 8.85 -10.84
C LEU A 404 -11.86 8.28 -12.20
N PRO A 405 -11.36 7.08 -12.58
CA PRO A 405 -11.51 6.57 -13.94
C PRO A 405 -12.95 6.30 -14.37
N PHE A 406 -13.84 5.86 -13.48
CA PHE A 406 -15.25 5.61 -13.83
C PHE A 406 -16.08 6.84 -13.45
N ARG A 407 -16.78 7.44 -14.40
CA ARG A 407 -17.51 8.69 -14.21
C ARG A 407 -18.98 8.54 -14.60
N LEU A 408 -19.85 9.18 -13.82
CA LEU A 408 -21.29 9.24 -14.07
C LEU A 408 -21.78 10.68 -13.91
N ALA A 409 -22.54 11.15 -14.88
CA ALA A 409 -23.16 12.47 -14.91
C ALA A 409 -24.66 12.31 -15.12
N ALA A 410 -25.48 13.00 -14.32
CA ALA A 410 -26.93 13.01 -14.48
C ALA A 410 -27.47 14.45 -14.40
N PRO A 411 -28.50 14.82 -15.17
CA PRO A 411 -29.23 16.06 -14.94
C PRO A 411 -29.92 15.98 -13.57
N LEU A 412 -29.93 17.08 -12.83
CA LEU A 412 -30.59 17.18 -11.53
C LEU A 412 -32.04 17.63 -11.70
N ASN A 413 -32.98 16.70 -11.58
CA ASN A 413 -34.41 16.90 -11.70
C ASN A 413 -35.18 15.82 -10.91
N ARG A 414 -36.51 15.76 -11.05
CA ARG A 414 -37.35 14.81 -10.30
C ARG A 414 -37.14 13.34 -10.71
N GLU A 415 -36.58 13.08 -11.88
CA GLU A 415 -36.35 11.74 -12.42
C GLU A 415 -34.93 11.23 -12.11
N THR A 416 -34.05 12.06 -11.55
CA THR A 416 -32.64 11.71 -11.30
C THR A 416 -32.49 10.42 -10.49
N ALA A 417 -33.25 10.24 -9.41
CA ALA A 417 -33.16 9.05 -8.57
C ALA A 417 -33.52 7.75 -9.33
N GLU A 418 -34.54 7.82 -10.19
CA GLU A 418 -34.95 6.70 -11.02
C GLU A 418 -33.95 6.42 -12.14
N ALA A 419 -33.39 7.47 -12.76
CA ALA A 419 -32.36 7.36 -13.78
C ALA A 419 -31.07 6.70 -13.23
N LEU A 420 -30.61 7.11 -12.04
CA LEU A 420 -29.46 6.50 -11.36
C LEU A 420 -29.71 5.02 -11.05
N SER A 421 -30.89 4.69 -10.51
CA SER A 421 -31.25 3.31 -10.16
C SER A 421 -31.36 2.41 -11.40
N ALA A 422 -31.96 2.93 -12.48
CA ALA A 422 -32.08 2.22 -13.75
C ALA A 422 -30.71 1.92 -14.35
N TRP A 423 -29.80 2.90 -14.36
CA TRP A 423 -28.44 2.71 -14.84
C TRP A 423 -27.64 1.71 -13.98
N ALA A 424 -27.71 1.85 -12.65
CA ALA A 424 -27.02 0.95 -11.73
C ALA A 424 -27.47 -0.51 -11.92
N GLY A 425 -28.77 -0.73 -12.21
CA GLY A 425 -29.37 -2.03 -12.53
C GLY A 425 -29.34 -2.44 -14.01
N GLU A 426 -28.54 -1.79 -14.85
CA GLU A 426 -28.33 -2.11 -16.28
C GLU A 426 -29.61 -2.08 -17.14
N LYS A 427 -30.59 -1.26 -16.77
CA LYS A 427 -31.80 -1.05 -17.57
C LYS A 427 -31.55 0.00 -18.65
N SER A 428 -31.89 -0.33 -19.90
CA SER A 428 -31.78 0.59 -21.04
C SER A 428 -32.65 1.84 -20.87
N GLY A 429 -32.19 2.99 -21.37
CA GLY A 429 -32.98 4.23 -21.47
C GLY A 429 -32.86 5.21 -20.30
N ALA A 430 -31.92 5.00 -19.36
CA ALA A 430 -31.63 5.98 -18.32
C ALA A 430 -31.05 7.28 -18.90
N LEU A 431 -31.57 8.44 -18.47
CA LEU A 431 -31.04 9.78 -18.82
C LEU A 431 -29.76 10.10 -18.02
N VAL A 432 -28.74 9.26 -18.15
CA VAL A 432 -27.42 9.46 -17.53
C VAL A 432 -26.30 9.26 -18.54
N TYR A 433 -25.17 9.90 -18.29
CA TYR A 433 -23.96 9.78 -19.10
C TYR A 433 -22.88 9.11 -18.27
N SER A 434 -22.34 8.00 -18.76
CA SER A 434 -21.26 7.29 -18.09
C SER A 434 -20.09 7.07 -19.03
N GLY A 435 -18.89 7.00 -18.46
CA GLY A 435 -17.67 6.71 -19.21
C GLY A 435 -16.54 6.22 -18.33
N HIS A 436 -15.49 5.75 -18.98
CA HIS A 436 -14.32 5.22 -18.28
C HIS A 436 -13.00 5.70 -18.90
N GLY A 437 -12.01 5.96 -18.05
CA GLY A 437 -10.64 6.29 -18.46
C GLY A 437 -10.45 7.76 -18.85
N ALA A 438 -9.32 8.04 -19.51
CA ALA A 438 -8.99 9.37 -20.00
C ALA A 438 -9.77 9.69 -21.28
N SER A 439 -10.03 10.98 -21.53
CA SER A 439 -10.88 11.44 -22.64
C SER A 439 -10.36 11.21 -24.05
N GLY A 440 -9.14 10.69 -24.22
CA GLY A 440 -8.45 10.76 -25.50
C GLY A 440 -8.32 12.21 -26.00
N LYS A 441 -7.99 12.37 -27.28
CA LYS A 441 -7.91 13.70 -27.91
C LYS A 441 -9.29 14.25 -28.30
N GLN A 442 -9.40 15.58 -28.30
CA GLN A 442 -10.62 16.34 -28.55
C GLN A 442 -10.60 16.97 -29.93
N VAL A 443 -11.72 16.87 -30.66
CA VAL A 443 -11.88 17.42 -32.00
C VAL A 443 -13.05 18.39 -32.00
N TRP A 444 -12.83 19.60 -32.51
CA TRP A 444 -13.90 20.56 -32.75
C TRP A 444 -14.39 20.46 -34.19
N LEU A 445 -15.69 20.23 -34.34
CA LEU A 445 -16.37 20.10 -35.63
C LEU A 445 -17.06 21.41 -35.99
N PHE A 446 -16.79 21.90 -37.18
CA PHE A 446 -17.39 23.11 -37.74
C PHE A 446 -18.34 22.71 -38.87
N THR A 447 -19.61 23.09 -38.75
CA THR A 447 -20.72 22.56 -39.52
C THR A 447 -20.80 23.21 -40.90
N GLY A 448 -21.34 22.46 -41.86
CA GLY A 448 -21.57 22.94 -43.21
C GLY A 448 -22.85 23.78 -43.36
N GLN A 449 -23.12 24.17 -44.61
CA GLN A 449 -24.35 24.89 -44.96
C GLN A 449 -25.60 24.02 -44.74
N GLY A 450 -26.67 24.64 -44.22
CA GLY A 450 -27.96 23.99 -43.93
C GLY A 450 -28.27 23.85 -42.43
N SER A 451 -27.31 24.17 -41.56
CA SER A 451 -27.49 24.22 -40.11
C SER A 451 -28.20 25.51 -39.64
N HIS A 452 -28.07 26.61 -40.38
CA HIS A 452 -28.64 27.93 -40.03
C HIS A 452 -30.16 27.91 -39.83
N TRP A 453 -30.63 28.81 -38.98
CA TRP A 453 -32.04 29.10 -38.74
C TRP A 453 -32.18 30.53 -38.20
N ARG A 454 -33.37 31.11 -38.34
CA ARG A 454 -33.66 32.47 -37.85
C ARG A 454 -33.54 32.51 -36.32
N THR A 455 -33.05 33.62 -35.77
CA THR A 455 -32.76 33.82 -34.33
C THR A 455 -31.67 32.92 -33.73
N MET A 456 -30.91 32.18 -34.56
CA MET A 456 -29.77 31.41 -34.07
C MET A 456 -28.75 32.31 -33.35
N GLY A 457 -28.24 31.82 -32.21
CA GLY A 457 -27.26 32.55 -31.41
C GLY A 457 -27.82 33.67 -30.54
N GLN A 458 -29.09 34.07 -30.69
CA GLN A 458 -29.68 35.16 -29.88
C GLN A 458 -29.64 34.86 -28.39
N THR A 459 -29.99 33.64 -27.99
CA THR A 459 -29.91 33.21 -26.58
C THR A 459 -28.48 33.23 -26.08
N MET A 460 -27.53 32.66 -26.84
CA MET A 460 -26.11 32.62 -26.47
C MET A 460 -25.49 34.01 -26.35
N TYR A 461 -25.90 34.94 -27.22
CA TYR A 461 -25.49 36.34 -27.18
C TYR A 461 -25.83 37.02 -25.86
N GLN A 462 -26.90 36.59 -25.18
CA GLN A 462 -27.28 37.09 -23.86
C GLN A 462 -26.59 36.34 -22.71
N HIS A 463 -26.24 35.07 -22.91
CA HIS A 463 -25.71 34.18 -21.87
C HIS A 463 -24.19 34.19 -21.74
N SER A 464 -23.46 34.42 -22.84
CA SER A 464 -21.99 34.35 -22.88
C SER A 464 -21.40 35.63 -23.46
N THR A 465 -20.64 36.36 -22.64
CA THR A 465 -19.92 37.56 -23.07
C THR A 465 -18.89 37.23 -24.16
N ALA A 466 -18.14 36.12 -24.01
CA ALA A 466 -17.16 35.69 -25.01
C ALA A 466 -17.82 35.37 -26.37
N PHE A 467 -19.01 34.77 -26.35
CA PHE A 467 -19.80 34.55 -27.55
C PHE A 467 -20.25 35.89 -28.17
N ALA A 468 -20.80 36.78 -27.35
CA ALA A 468 -21.32 38.07 -27.81
C ALA A 468 -20.25 38.96 -28.44
N ASP A 469 -19.12 39.16 -27.76
CA ASP A 469 -18.02 40.01 -28.22
C ASP A 469 -17.43 39.48 -29.54
N THR A 470 -17.30 38.16 -29.65
CA THR A 470 -16.78 37.51 -30.86
C THR A 470 -17.78 37.64 -32.02
N LEU A 471 -19.07 37.46 -31.74
CA LEU A 471 -20.11 37.62 -32.75
C LEU A 471 -20.21 39.07 -33.24
N ASP A 472 -20.03 40.05 -32.35
CA ASP A 472 -20.01 41.47 -32.68
C ASP A 472 -18.82 41.85 -33.57
N ARG A 473 -17.67 41.23 -33.32
CA ARG A 473 -16.49 41.34 -34.19
C ARG A 473 -16.77 40.77 -35.58
N CYS A 474 -17.42 39.61 -35.67
CA CYS A 474 -17.87 39.04 -36.94
C CYS A 474 -18.87 39.95 -37.67
N PHE A 475 -19.85 40.53 -36.97
CA PHE A 475 -20.80 41.48 -37.57
C PHE A 475 -20.10 42.72 -38.13
N SER A 476 -19.14 43.26 -37.39
CA SER A 476 -18.37 44.44 -37.81
C SER A 476 -17.58 44.16 -39.08
N ALA A 477 -16.94 42.99 -39.18
CA ALA A 477 -16.19 42.57 -40.35
C ALA A 477 -17.05 42.39 -41.63
N CYS A 478 -18.36 42.21 -41.49
CA CYS A 478 -19.30 42.07 -42.62
C CYS A 478 -20.07 43.36 -42.97
N SER A 479 -19.93 44.42 -42.18
CA SER A 479 -20.87 45.56 -42.16
C SER A 479 -21.00 46.30 -43.50
N GLU A 480 -19.91 46.41 -44.27
CA GLU A 480 -19.92 47.10 -45.57
C GLU A 480 -20.42 46.22 -46.74
N MET A 481 -20.49 44.90 -46.56
CA MET A 481 -20.79 43.95 -47.66
C MET A 481 -22.24 43.48 -47.70
N LEU A 482 -23.00 43.64 -46.61
CA LEU A 482 -24.35 43.09 -46.47
C LEU A 482 -25.34 44.19 -46.08
N THR A 483 -26.42 44.34 -46.87
CA THR A 483 -27.55 45.23 -46.56
C THR A 483 -28.86 44.47 -46.84
N PRO A 484 -29.71 44.20 -45.83
CA PRO A 484 -29.56 44.52 -44.40
C PRO A 484 -28.37 43.80 -43.74
N SER A 485 -27.96 44.29 -42.56
CA SER A 485 -26.77 43.79 -41.86
C SER A 485 -26.88 42.30 -41.46
N LEU A 486 -25.73 41.63 -41.25
CA LEU A 486 -25.72 40.23 -40.81
C LEU A 486 -26.44 40.03 -39.46
N ARG A 487 -26.31 40.98 -38.54
CA ARG A 487 -27.02 40.97 -37.25
C ARG A 487 -28.53 40.98 -37.46
N GLU A 488 -29.02 41.87 -38.31
CA GLU A 488 -30.45 41.97 -38.61
C GLU A 488 -30.96 40.68 -39.27
N ALA A 489 -30.19 40.12 -40.21
CA ALA A 489 -30.54 38.84 -40.83
C ALA A 489 -30.60 37.68 -39.80
N MET A 490 -29.68 37.64 -38.84
CA MET A 490 -29.63 36.59 -37.82
C MET A 490 -30.71 36.71 -36.76
N PHE A 491 -30.97 37.91 -36.23
CA PHE A 491 -31.82 38.09 -35.04
C PHE A 491 -33.25 38.52 -35.35
N ASN A 492 -33.57 38.97 -36.57
CA ASN A 492 -34.93 39.27 -36.96
C ASN A 492 -35.69 37.97 -37.32
N PRO A 493 -36.71 37.55 -36.56
CA PRO A 493 -37.47 36.34 -36.84
C PRO A 493 -38.24 36.37 -38.17
N ASP A 494 -38.48 37.56 -38.74
CA ASP A 494 -39.20 37.74 -40.01
C ASP A 494 -38.27 37.92 -41.22
N SER A 495 -36.94 37.91 -41.01
CA SER A 495 -35.99 38.11 -42.11
C SER A 495 -35.93 36.90 -43.04
N ALA A 496 -36.21 37.10 -44.32
CA ALA A 496 -36.01 36.09 -45.36
C ALA A 496 -34.55 36.00 -45.84
N GLN A 497 -33.65 36.88 -45.37
CA GLN A 497 -32.29 36.96 -45.91
C GLN A 497 -31.44 35.73 -45.60
N LEU A 498 -31.69 35.04 -44.49
CA LEU A 498 -31.00 33.79 -44.16
C LEU A 498 -31.31 32.64 -45.11
N ASP A 499 -32.33 32.74 -45.97
CA ASP A 499 -32.58 31.75 -47.02
C ASP A 499 -31.63 31.92 -48.22
N ASN A 500 -30.88 33.04 -48.28
CA ASN A 500 -29.89 33.36 -49.30
C ASN A 500 -28.47 33.01 -48.83
N MET A 501 -27.68 32.36 -49.69
CA MET A 501 -26.31 31.94 -49.37
C MET A 501 -25.39 33.10 -48.97
N ALA A 502 -25.64 34.30 -49.50
CA ALA A 502 -24.88 35.51 -49.17
C ALA A 502 -24.95 35.90 -47.68
N TRP A 503 -26.05 35.55 -46.97
CA TRP A 503 -26.17 35.74 -45.53
C TRP A 503 -26.02 34.44 -44.74
N ALA A 504 -26.52 33.31 -45.26
CA ALA A 504 -26.49 32.03 -44.55
C ALA A 504 -25.06 31.58 -44.22
N GLN A 505 -24.13 31.68 -45.18
CA GLN A 505 -22.75 31.25 -45.01
C GLN A 505 -21.99 32.07 -43.95
N PRO A 506 -21.93 33.42 -44.03
CA PRO A 506 -21.28 34.20 -42.98
C PRO A 506 -21.98 34.06 -41.63
N ALA A 507 -23.31 33.85 -41.60
CA ALA A 507 -24.02 33.64 -40.34
C ALA A 507 -23.60 32.34 -39.63
N ILE A 508 -23.39 31.24 -40.37
CA ILE A 508 -22.89 29.97 -39.81
C ILE A 508 -21.47 30.14 -39.27
N VAL A 509 -20.57 30.71 -40.08
CA VAL A 509 -19.17 30.91 -39.68
C VAL A 509 -19.06 31.83 -38.46
N ALA A 510 -19.84 32.92 -38.44
CA ALA A 510 -19.88 33.84 -37.30
C ALA A 510 -20.35 33.14 -36.01
N PHE A 511 -21.42 32.33 -36.10
CA PHE A 511 -21.90 31.54 -34.96
C PHE A 511 -20.84 30.56 -34.46
N GLU A 512 -20.18 29.84 -35.37
CA GLU A 512 -19.21 28.81 -35.02
C GLU A 512 -17.95 29.37 -34.35
N ILE A 513 -17.42 30.50 -34.85
CA ILE A 513 -16.30 31.20 -34.24
C ILE A 513 -16.69 31.70 -32.85
N ALA A 514 -17.91 32.23 -32.68
CA ALA A 514 -18.42 32.69 -31.39
C ALA A 514 -18.63 31.53 -30.40
N MET A 515 -19.13 30.38 -30.85
CA MET A 515 -19.31 29.19 -30.01
C MET A 515 -17.97 28.59 -29.57
N ALA A 516 -16.98 28.56 -30.48
CA ALA A 516 -15.62 28.21 -30.13
C ALA A 516 -15.03 29.16 -29.06
N ALA A 517 -15.30 30.46 -29.16
CA ALA A 517 -14.87 31.43 -28.15
C ALA A 517 -15.53 31.20 -26.77
N HIS A 518 -16.81 30.83 -26.73
CA HIS A 518 -17.48 30.43 -25.48
C HIS A 518 -16.76 29.24 -24.83
N TRP A 519 -16.58 28.13 -25.54
CA TRP A 519 -15.93 26.94 -24.97
C TRP A 519 -14.48 27.20 -24.55
N ARG A 520 -13.75 28.07 -25.25
CA ARG A 520 -12.41 28.52 -24.82
C ARG A 520 -12.46 29.28 -23.50
N ALA A 521 -13.46 30.15 -23.32
CA ALA A 521 -13.64 30.90 -22.09
C ALA A 521 -13.97 29.99 -20.89
N GLU A 522 -14.69 28.88 -21.13
CA GLU A 522 -14.96 27.85 -20.13
C GLU A 522 -13.75 26.92 -19.85
N GLY A 523 -12.64 27.10 -20.56
CA GLY A 523 -11.39 26.35 -20.36
C GLY A 523 -11.16 25.17 -21.32
N LEU A 524 -12.08 24.93 -22.27
CA LEU A 524 -11.95 23.83 -23.23
C LEU A 524 -11.02 24.19 -24.39
N LYS A 525 -10.24 23.21 -24.86
CA LYS A 525 -9.33 23.36 -26.01
C LYS A 525 -9.38 22.10 -26.89
N PRO A 526 -9.42 22.24 -28.22
CA PRO A 526 -9.30 21.10 -29.12
C PRO A 526 -7.83 20.70 -29.32
N ASP A 527 -7.62 19.42 -29.60
CA ASP A 527 -6.38 18.91 -30.19
C ASP A 527 -6.39 19.04 -31.72
N PHE A 528 -7.58 18.96 -32.34
CA PHE A 528 -7.76 19.10 -33.79
C PHE A 528 -9.06 19.85 -34.13
N ALA A 529 -9.12 20.44 -35.32
CA ALA A 529 -10.36 20.95 -35.90
C ALA A 529 -10.67 20.31 -37.25
N ILE A 530 -11.97 20.12 -37.53
CA ILE A 530 -12.48 19.64 -38.82
C ILE A 530 -13.63 20.54 -39.21
N GLY A 531 -13.58 21.15 -40.39
CA GLY A 531 -14.69 21.94 -40.91
C GLY A 531 -15.31 21.33 -42.15
N HIS A 532 -16.63 21.24 -42.18
CA HIS A 532 -17.37 20.71 -43.33
C HIS A 532 -17.68 21.84 -44.31
N SER A 533 -17.03 21.86 -45.47
CA SER A 533 -17.25 22.90 -46.49
C SER A 533 -17.05 24.31 -45.90
N VAL A 534 -18.11 25.11 -45.81
CA VAL A 534 -18.04 26.48 -45.27
C VAL A 534 -17.49 26.53 -43.83
N GLY A 535 -17.70 25.49 -43.02
CA GLY A 535 -17.16 25.41 -41.65
C GLY A 535 -15.63 25.35 -41.60
N GLU A 536 -14.94 24.98 -42.69
CA GLU A 536 -13.47 24.94 -42.72
C GLU A 536 -12.85 26.35 -42.60
N PHE A 537 -13.58 27.39 -43.00
CA PHE A 537 -13.19 28.78 -42.75
C PHE A 537 -13.23 29.12 -41.26
N ALA A 538 -14.27 28.69 -40.53
CA ALA A 538 -14.35 28.88 -39.09
C ALA A 538 -13.24 28.09 -38.37
N ALA A 539 -13.00 26.84 -38.77
CA ALA A 539 -11.90 26.03 -38.26
C ALA A 539 -10.54 26.74 -38.44
N ALA A 540 -10.27 27.31 -39.63
CA ALA A 540 -9.04 28.02 -39.91
C ALA A 540 -8.84 29.28 -39.06
N VAL A 541 -9.91 30.04 -38.78
CA VAL A 541 -9.85 31.17 -37.85
C VAL A 541 -9.60 30.69 -36.42
N VAL A 542 -10.36 29.69 -35.97
CA VAL A 542 -10.27 29.20 -34.59
C VAL A 542 -8.89 28.60 -34.33
N CYS A 543 -8.31 27.86 -35.26
CA CYS A 543 -6.96 27.31 -35.15
C CYS A 543 -5.84 28.36 -35.23
N GLY A 544 -6.16 29.62 -35.54
CA GLY A 544 -5.22 30.73 -35.55
C GLY A 544 -4.48 30.95 -36.86
N HIS A 545 -4.91 30.29 -37.95
CA HIS A 545 -4.29 30.51 -39.27
C HIS A 545 -4.75 31.82 -39.90
N TYR A 546 -5.97 32.28 -39.61
CA TYR A 546 -6.49 33.54 -40.13
C TYR A 546 -7.19 34.35 -39.03
N THR A 547 -7.35 35.65 -39.27
CA THR A 547 -8.18 36.52 -38.44
C THR A 547 -9.63 36.53 -38.92
N ILE A 548 -10.54 36.95 -38.02
CA ILE A 548 -11.96 37.16 -38.34
C ILE A 548 -12.09 38.18 -39.48
N GLU A 549 -11.29 39.25 -39.45
CA GLU A 549 -11.31 40.34 -40.43
C GLU A 549 -10.86 39.91 -41.82
N GLN A 550 -9.99 38.90 -41.92
CA GLN A 550 -9.58 38.33 -43.20
C GLN A 550 -10.66 37.40 -43.78
N VAL A 551 -11.27 36.56 -42.93
CA VAL A 551 -12.13 35.46 -43.38
C VAL A 551 -13.58 35.87 -43.59
N MET A 552 -14.15 36.69 -42.71
CA MET A 552 -15.57 37.05 -42.80
C MET A 552 -15.94 37.76 -44.13
N PRO A 553 -15.17 38.74 -44.64
CA PRO A 553 -15.42 39.32 -45.96
C PRO A 553 -15.35 38.29 -47.11
N LEU A 554 -14.41 37.34 -47.01
CA LEU A 554 -14.24 36.29 -48.00
C LEU A 554 -15.44 35.32 -48.00
N VAL A 555 -15.98 34.99 -46.83
CA VAL A 555 -17.18 34.15 -46.69
C VAL A 555 -18.42 34.87 -47.24
N CYS A 556 -18.57 36.18 -47.01
CA CYS A 556 -19.62 36.98 -47.66
C CYS A 556 -19.52 36.91 -49.20
N ARG A 557 -18.30 37.08 -49.73
CA ARG A 557 -18.06 37.03 -51.18
C ARG A 557 -18.29 35.63 -51.75
N ARG A 558 -17.91 34.57 -51.02
CA ARG A 558 -18.21 33.18 -51.35
C ARG A 558 -19.70 32.96 -51.49
N GLY A 559 -20.49 33.35 -50.48
CA GLY A 559 -21.94 33.21 -50.49
C GLY A 559 -22.58 33.97 -51.65
N ALA A 560 -22.16 35.21 -51.89
CA ALA A 560 -22.67 36.04 -52.99
C ALA A 560 -22.34 35.49 -54.39
N LEU A 561 -21.13 34.93 -54.58
CA LEU A 561 -20.74 34.28 -55.84
C LEU A 561 -21.52 32.98 -56.05
N MET A 562 -21.62 32.14 -55.02
CA MET A 562 -22.37 30.88 -55.12
C MET A 562 -23.87 31.11 -55.37
N GLN A 563 -24.44 32.19 -54.85
CA GLN A 563 -25.83 32.58 -55.11
C GLN A 563 -26.09 32.86 -56.61
N GLN A 564 -25.08 33.30 -57.37
CA GLN A 564 -25.18 33.49 -58.82
C GLN A 564 -25.30 32.17 -59.59
N CYS A 565 -24.85 31.06 -58.98
CA CYS A 565 -24.92 29.69 -59.53
C CYS A 565 -26.07 28.87 -58.91
N ALA A 566 -27.13 29.52 -58.41
CA ALA A 566 -28.21 28.85 -57.67
C ALA A 566 -29.15 27.95 -58.53
N SER A 567 -28.91 27.80 -59.84
CA SER A 567 -29.73 26.99 -60.75
C SER A 567 -29.53 25.47 -60.63
N GLY A 568 -28.69 25.02 -59.69
CA GLY A 568 -28.46 23.61 -59.39
C GLY A 568 -29.13 23.18 -58.07
N ALA A 569 -29.06 21.88 -57.79
CA ALA A 569 -29.58 21.30 -56.56
C ALA A 569 -28.60 20.29 -55.95
N MET A 570 -28.95 19.74 -54.78
CA MET A 570 -28.19 18.71 -54.09
C MET A 570 -29.12 17.63 -53.52
N VAL A 571 -28.66 16.38 -53.52
CA VAL A 571 -29.38 15.24 -52.95
C VAL A 571 -28.46 14.41 -52.07
N ALA A 572 -28.88 14.12 -50.84
CA ALA A 572 -28.25 13.12 -49.98
C ALA A 572 -28.79 11.74 -50.34
N VAL A 573 -27.90 10.77 -50.55
CA VAL A 573 -28.23 9.40 -50.93
C VAL A 573 -27.65 8.45 -49.89
N PHE A 574 -28.44 7.48 -49.46
CA PHE A 574 -28.11 6.58 -48.36
C PHE A 574 -27.65 5.21 -48.86
N ALA A 575 -26.54 5.19 -49.60
CA ALA A 575 -25.83 3.98 -50.06
C ALA A 575 -24.33 4.28 -50.22
N ASP A 576 -23.52 3.24 -50.43
CA ASP A 576 -22.07 3.35 -50.55
C ASP A 576 -21.61 4.04 -51.84
N GLU A 577 -20.42 4.66 -51.76
CA GLU A 577 -19.84 5.43 -52.86
C GLU A 577 -19.58 4.57 -54.11
N ASP A 578 -19.11 3.32 -53.93
CA ASP A 578 -18.78 2.42 -55.04
C ASP A 578 -20.01 2.03 -55.86
N THR A 579 -21.16 1.87 -55.21
CA THR A 579 -22.45 1.61 -55.86
C THR A 579 -22.98 2.86 -56.58
N LEU A 580 -22.83 4.04 -55.97
CA LEU A 580 -23.47 5.27 -56.46
C LEU A 580 -22.66 6.01 -57.52
N MET A 581 -21.34 5.97 -57.47
CA MET A 581 -20.48 6.70 -58.40
C MET A 581 -20.68 6.30 -59.88
N PRO A 582 -20.80 5.00 -60.24
CA PRO A 582 -21.11 4.61 -61.61
C PRO A 582 -22.46 5.14 -62.10
N LEU A 583 -23.48 5.16 -61.24
CA LEU A 583 -24.81 5.70 -61.55
C LEU A 583 -24.78 7.23 -61.69
N ALA A 584 -24.16 7.93 -60.75
CA ALA A 584 -24.06 9.39 -60.76
C ALA A 584 -23.33 9.92 -62.02
N ARG A 585 -22.27 9.22 -62.46
CA ARG A 585 -21.54 9.56 -63.69
C ARG A 585 -22.41 9.52 -64.95
N GLN A 586 -23.41 8.62 -65.02
CA GLN A 586 -24.33 8.55 -66.16
C GLN A 586 -25.18 9.82 -66.31
N PHE A 587 -25.38 10.55 -65.20
CA PHE A 587 -26.20 11.76 -65.15
C PHE A 587 -25.37 13.04 -65.03
N GLU A 588 -24.04 12.96 -65.19
CA GLU A 588 -23.11 14.10 -65.08
C GLU A 588 -23.23 14.81 -63.72
N LEU A 589 -23.39 14.03 -62.64
CA LEU A 589 -23.46 14.55 -61.28
C LEU A 589 -22.10 14.43 -60.58
N ASP A 590 -21.72 15.49 -59.85
CA ASP A 590 -20.51 15.49 -59.03
C ASP A 590 -20.82 14.97 -57.62
N LEU A 591 -19.87 14.23 -57.03
CA LEU A 591 -19.88 13.97 -55.59
C LEU A 591 -19.52 15.26 -54.86
N ALA A 592 -20.41 15.72 -53.99
CA ALA A 592 -20.21 16.95 -53.22
C ALA A 592 -19.70 16.67 -51.79
N ALA A 593 -20.16 15.59 -51.15
CA ALA A 593 -19.69 15.19 -49.83
C ALA A 593 -19.82 13.69 -49.61
N ASN A 594 -18.86 13.12 -48.88
CA ASN A 594 -18.92 11.78 -48.31
C ASN A 594 -18.95 11.92 -46.77
N ASN A 595 -20.14 11.71 -46.20
CA ASN A 595 -20.44 11.96 -44.78
C ASN A 595 -20.50 10.67 -43.94
N GLY A 596 -20.44 9.50 -44.57
CA GLY A 596 -20.57 8.19 -43.93
C GLY A 596 -20.48 7.07 -44.95
N THR A 597 -20.28 5.83 -44.48
CA THR A 597 -20.13 4.65 -45.34
C THR A 597 -21.33 4.46 -46.28
N GLN A 598 -22.53 4.83 -45.82
CA GLN A 598 -23.75 4.85 -46.62
C GLN A 598 -24.42 6.23 -46.61
N HIS A 599 -23.64 7.30 -46.66
CA HIS A 599 -24.19 8.66 -46.66
C HIS A 599 -23.36 9.59 -47.55
N THR A 600 -23.73 9.66 -48.82
CA THR A 600 -23.09 10.51 -49.83
C THR A 600 -24.03 11.64 -50.27
N VAL A 601 -23.48 12.73 -50.78
CA VAL A 601 -24.24 13.86 -51.30
C VAL A 601 -23.79 14.15 -52.72
N PHE A 602 -24.73 14.14 -53.66
CA PHE A 602 -24.49 14.47 -55.06
C PHE A 602 -25.03 15.86 -55.39
N SER A 603 -24.34 16.54 -56.30
CA SER A 603 -24.67 17.89 -56.73
C SER A 603 -24.57 18.04 -58.24
N GLY A 604 -25.46 18.85 -58.81
CA GLY A 604 -25.48 19.10 -60.25
C GLY A 604 -26.76 19.81 -60.72
N PRO A 605 -27.02 19.82 -62.04
CA PRO A 605 -28.21 20.45 -62.60
C PRO A 605 -29.50 19.81 -62.09
N GLU A 606 -30.50 20.62 -61.75
CA GLU A 606 -31.75 20.15 -61.14
C GLU A 606 -32.48 19.10 -62.00
N ALA A 607 -32.51 19.30 -63.32
CA ALA A 607 -33.12 18.35 -64.24
C ALA A 607 -32.44 16.98 -64.23
N ARG A 608 -31.10 16.93 -64.12
CA ARG A 608 -30.32 15.69 -64.05
C ARG A 608 -30.54 14.99 -62.72
N LEU A 609 -30.54 15.75 -61.62
CA LEU A 609 -30.84 15.24 -60.29
C LEU A 609 -32.25 14.64 -60.19
N ALA A 610 -33.24 15.23 -60.87
CA ALA A 610 -34.59 14.68 -60.91
C ALA A 610 -34.63 13.28 -61.54
N VAL A 611 -33.89 13.07 -62.64
CA VAL A 611 -33.79 11.76 -63.28
C VAL A 611 -33.01 10.78 -62.39
N PHE A 612 -31.90 11.22 -61.81
CA PHE A 612 -31.13 10.40 -60.87
C PHE A 612 -31.97 9.93 -59.67
N CYS A 613 -32.75 10.83 -59.06
CA CYS A 613 -33.70 10.48 -58.00
C CYS A 613 -34.73 9.43 -58.43
N ALA A 614 -35.26 9.53 -59.66
CA ALA A 614 -36.18 8.53 -60.19
C ALA A 614 -35.49 7.16 -60.39
N THR A 615 -34.24 7.16 -60.86
CA THR A 615 -33.42 5.94 -60.98
C THR A 615 -33.12 5.32 -59.62
N LEU A 616 -32.80 6.13 -58.60
CA LEU A 616 -32.61 5.64 -57.23
C LEU A 616 -33.88 4.98 -56.69
N SER A 617 -35.05 5.58 -56.92
CA SER A 617 -36.34 4.97 -56.56
C SER A 617 -36.59 3.63 -57.28
N GLN A 618 -36.12 3.45 -58.51
CA GLN A 618 -36.24 2.18 -59.23
C GLN A 618 -35.31 1.08 -58.67
N HIS A 619 -34.25 1.47 -57.96
CA HIS A 619 -33.27 0.56 -57.34
C HIS A 619 -33.52 0.40 -55.82
N ASP A 620 -34.66 0.87 -55.30
CA ASP A 620 -35.00 0.86 -53.87
C ASP A 620 -33.94 1.57 -52.97
N ILE A 621 -33.24 2.57 -53.51
CA ILE A 621 -32.23 3.35 -52.77
C ILE A 621 -32.87 4.60 -52.16
N ASN A 622 -32.74 4.73 -50.83
CA ASN A 622 -33.24 5.89 -50.09
C ASN A 622 -32.43 7.15 -50.40
N TYR A 623 -33.13 8.27 -50.60
CA TYR A 623 -32.52 9.58 -50.78
C TYR A 623 -33.36 10.70 -50.15
N ARG A 624 -32.72 11.85 -49.94
CA ARG A 624 -33.36 13.08 -49.45
C ARG A 624 -32.81 14.29 -50.20
N ARG A 625 -33.70 15.04 -50.85
CA ARG A 625 -33.33 16.35 -51.42
C ARG A 625 -32.97 17.33 -50.30
N LEU A 626 -31.87 18.04 -50.47
CA LEU A 626 -31.43 19.04 -49.52
C LEU A 626 -32.15 20.37 -49.80
N SER A 627 -32.55 21.07 -48.74
CA SER A 627 -33.19 22.39 -48.83
C SER A 627 -32.19 23.53 -49.12
N VAL A 628 -30.97 23.18 -49.52
CA VAL A 628 -29.91 24.12 -49.85
C VAL A 628 -30.12 24.62 -51.27
N THR A 629 -30.15 25.93 -51.46
CA THR A 629 -30.17 26.54 -52.80
C THR A 629 -28.82 26.30 -53.50
N GLY A 630 -28.83 25.94 -54.78
CA GLY A 630 -27.63 25.75 -55.60
C GLY A 630 -26.97 24.37 -55.55
N ALA A 631 -25.86 24.26 -56.27
CA ALA A 631 -25.10 23.02 -56.46
C ALA A 631 -23.63 23.17 -56.01
N ALA A 632 -23.41 23.10 -54.69
CA ALA A 632 -22.07 23.22 -54.11
C ALA A 632 -21.16 22.04 -54.49
N HIS A 633 -19.85 22.29 -54.62
CA HIS A 633 -18.83 21.28 -54.92
C HIS A 633 -19.07 20.54 -56.25
N SER A 634 -19.55 21.27 -57.27
CA SER A 634 -19.87 20.73 -58.59
C SER A 634 -19.30 21.60 -59.73
N ALA A 635 -19.34 21.07 -60.95
CA ALA A 635 -18.93 21.77 -62.16
C ALA A 635 -19.70 23.09 -62.39
N LEU A 636 -20.91 23.23 -61.81
CA LEU A 636 -21.71 24.45 -61.92
C LEU A 636 -21.06 25.67 -61.24
N LEU A 637 -20.03 25.46 -60.40
CA LEU A 637 -19.26 26.54 -59.79
C LEU A 637 -18.08 27.01 -60.65
N GLU A 638 -17.72 26.31 -61.74
CA GLU A 638 -16.59 26.69 -62.60
C GLU A 638 -16.58 28.17 -63.05
N PRO A 639 -17.72 28.78 -63.43
CA PRO A 639 -17.75 30.19 -63.84
C PRO A 639 -17.35 31.20 -62.76
N ILE A 640 -17.35 30.81 -61.48
CA ILE A 640 -17.02 31.70 -60.36
C ILE A 640 -15.67 31.38 -59.70
N LEU A 641 -15.01 30.27 -60.05
CA LEU A 641 -13.78 29.81 -59.36
C LEU A 641 -12.63 30.81 -59.47
N ASP A 642 -12.40 31.39 -60.65
CA ASP A 642 -11.33 32.38 -60.85
C ASP A 642 -11.58 33.63 -60.00
N ARG A 643 -12.82 34.14 -60.01
CA ARG A 643 -13.22 35.30 -59.20
C ARG A 643 -13.10 35.05 -57.70
N PHE A 644 -13.32 33.81 -57.26
CA PHE A 644 -13.15 33.44 -55.86
C PHE A 644 -11.67 33.30 -55.49
N GLN A 645 -10.86 32.68 -56.35
CA GLN A 645 -9.41 32.60 -56.16
C GLN A 645 -8.77 34.00 -56.09
N ASP A 646 -9.18 34.92 -56.96
CA ASP A 646 -8.74 36.32 -56.91
C ASP A 646 -9.12 37.00 -55.59
N ALA A 647 -10.30 36.69 -55.04
CA ALA A 647 -10.71 37.20 -53.73
C ALA A 647 -9.88 36.60 -52.58
N CYS A 648 -9.36 35.38 -52.74
CA CYS A 648 -8.45 34.74 -51.79
C CYS A 648 -6.99 35.22 -51.92
N ALA A 649 -6.61 35.96 -52.98
CA ALA A 649 -5.22 36.28 -53.26
C ALA A 649 -4.53 37.13 -52.15
N GLY A 650 -5.32 37.86 -51.36
CA GLY A 650 -4.83 38.63 -50.21
C GLY A 650 -4.83 37.86 -48.88
N LEU A 651 -5.21 36.59 -48.88
CA LEU A 651 -5.30 35.77 -47.68
C LEU A 651 -3.94 35.09 -47.44
N HIS A 652 -3.37 35.28 -46.25
CA HIS A 652 -2.12 34.64 -45.85
C HIS A 652 -2.33 33.93 -44.50
N ALA A 653 -2.08 32.62 -44.49
CA ALA A 653 -2.21 31.80 -43.31
C ALA A 653 -0.96 31.94 -42.45
N GLU A 654 -1.15 32.30 -41.19
CA GLU A 654 -0.10 32.26 -40.16
C GLU A 654 0.08 30.83 -39.65
N PRO A 655 1.23 30.50 -39.03
CA PRO A 655 1.39 29.25 -38.31
C PRO A 655 0.35 29.12 -37.18
N GLY A 656 -0.58 28.17 -37.34
CA GLY A 656 -1.68 27.93 -36.40
C GLY A 656 -1.23 27.25 -35.12
N GLN A 657 -2.03 27.38 -34.06
CA GLN A 657 -1.78 26.75 -32.76
C GLN A 657 -2.37 25.34 -32.65
N ILE A 658 -3.37 25.03 -33.48
CA ILE A 658 -4.10 23.77 -33.47
C ILE A 658 -4.12 23.21 -34.91
N PRO A 659 -3.71 21.95 -35.13
CA PRO A 659 -3.75 21.36 -36.46
C PRO A 659 -5.18 21.20 -36.99
N ILE A 660 -5.35 21.39 -38.29
CA ILE A 660 -6.62 21.18 -38.99
C ILE A 660 -6.53 19.85 -39.76
N ILE A 661 -7.56 19.01 -39.67
CA ILE A 661 -7.72 17.89 -40.60
C ILE A 661 -8.67 18.38 -41.70
N SER A 662 -8.11 18.66 -42.88
CA SER A 662 -8.89 19.25 -43.97
C SER A 662 -9.83 18.21 -44.56
N THR A 663 -11.07 18.64 -44.81
CA THR A 663 -12.04 17.79 -45.49
C THR A 663 -11.81 17.72 -47.00
N LEU A 664 -10.92 18.55 -47.57
CA LEU A 664 -10.51 18.46 -48.96
C LEU A 664 -9.55 17.29 -49.20
N THR A 665 -8.53 17.18 -48.34
CA THR A 665 -7.43 16.20 -48.48
C THR A 665 -7.66 14.94 -47.65
N ALA A 666 -8.49 15.02 -46.60
CA ALA A 666 -8.58 14.03 -45.54
C ALA A 666 -7.22 13.75 -44.88
N ASP A 667 -6.44 14.80 -44.62
CA ASP A 667 -5.15 14.74 -43.96
C ASP A 667 -4.95 15.96 -43.04
N VAL A 668 -4.01 15.87 -42.11
CA VAL A 668 -3.58 17.00 -41.28
C VAL A 668 -2.86 18.01 -42.16
N ILE A 669 -3.29 19.26 -42.10
CA ILE A 669 -2.73 20.37 -42.89
C ILE A 669 -2.19 21.47 -41.99
N ASP A 670 -1.30 22.28 -42.57
CA ASP A 670 -0.63 23.42 -41.95
C ASP A 670 -0.81 24.71 -42.79
N GLU A 671 -0.16 25.79 -42.38
CA GLU A 671 -0.19 27.06 -43.09
C GLU A 671 0.38 26.97 -44.50
N SER A 672 1.35 26.07 -44.74
CA SER A 672 1.97 25.90 -46.06
C SER A 672 0.95 25.39 -47.08
N THR A 673 0.07 24.48 -46.65
CA THR A 673 -1.00 23.92 -47.48
C THR A 673 -2.11 24.95 -47.70
N LEU A 674 -2.51 25.67 -46.65
CA LEU A 674 -3.53 26.72 -46.73
C LEU A 674 -3.10 27.90 -47.63
N ASN A 675 -1.80 28.20 -47.70
CA ASN A 675 -1.22 29.25 -48.53
C ASN A 675 -1.01 28.84 -50.00
N GLN A 676 -1.35 27.60 -50.39
CA GLN A 676 -1.35 27.24 -51.81
C GLN A 676 -2.40 28.07 -52.54
N ALA A 677 -2.00 28.76 -53.62
CA ALA A 677 -2.85 29.72 -54.32
C ALA A 677 -4.19 29.14 -54.82
N ASP A 678 -4.26 27.84 -55.03
CA ASP A 678 -5.45 27.13 -55.51
C ASP A 678 -6.19 26.36 -54.40
N TYR A 679 -5.77 26.42 -53.13
CA TYR A 679 -6.36 25.65 -52.04
C TYR A 679 -7.86 25.90 -51.91
N TRP A 680 -8.24 27.17 -51.70
CA TRP A 680 -9.64 27.56 -51.51
C TRP A 680 -10.47 27.40 -52.80
N ARG A 681 -9.81 27.45 -53.97
CA ARG A 681 -10.42 27.12 -55.26
C ARG A 681 -10.79 25.64 -55.32
N ARG A 682 -9.85 24.75 -55.00
CA ARG A 682 -10.09 23.30 -54.93
C ARG A 682 -11.12 22.97 -53.87
N HIS A 683 -11.01 23.54 -52.67
CA HIS A 683 -11.96 23.36 -51.58
C HIS A 683 -13.40 23.76 -51.96
N MET A 684 -13.60 24.75 -52.85
CA MET A 684 -14.93 25.12 -53.34
C MET A 684 -15.49 24.12 -54.39
N ARG A 685 -14.63 23.46 -55.17
CA ARG A 685 -15.01 22.64 -56.33
C ARG A 685 -15.05 21.14 -56.05
N GLN A 686 -14.18 20.65 -55.18
CA GLN A 686 -13.94 19.22 -54.93
C GLN A 686 -14.79 18.68 -53.76
N PRO A 687 -15.02 17.35 -53.69
CA PRO A 687 -15.84 16.74 -52.63
C PRO A 687 -15.29 16.94 -51.22
N VAL A 688 -16.21 17.09 -50.26
CA VAL A 688 -15.92 17.08 -48.81
C VAL A 688 -15.78 15.62 -48.32
N ARG A 689 -14.59 15.24 -47.88
CA ARG A 689 -14.22 13.91 -47.37
C ARG A 689 -14.36 13.83 -45.84
N PHE A 690 -15.58 14.05 -45.33
CA PHE A 690 -15.83 14.16 -43.90
C PHE A 690 -15.55 12.84 -43.16
N ILE A 691 -16.08 11.72 -43.63
CA ILE A 691 -15.91 10.43 -42.92
C ILE A 691 -14.44 9.97 -42.90
N GLN A 692 -13.70 10.26 -43.98
CA GLN A 692 -12.26 9.99 -44.04
C GLN A 692 -11.49 10.87 -43.05
N SER A 693 -11.89 12.13 -42.88
CA SER A 693 -11.29 13.03 -41.90
C SER A 693 -11.53 12.56 -40.46
N ILE A 694 -12.72 11.99 -40.16
CA ILE A 694 -13.03 11.35 -38.88
C ILE A 694 -12.15 10.11 -38.66
N GLN A 695 -11.91 9.30 -39.69
CA GLN A 695 -11.01 8.14 -39.62
C GLN A 695 -9.58 8.55 -39.23
N VAL A 696 -9.05 9.60 -39.86
CA VAL A 696 -7.74 10.16 -39.51
C VAL A 696 -7.71 10.64 -38.06
N ALA A 697 -8.71 11.41 -37.63
CA ALA A 697 -8.80 11.86 -36.24
C ALA A 697 -8.79 10.68 -35.25
N HIS A 698 -9.55 9.62 -35.54
CA HIS A 698 -9.60 8.43 -34.69
C HIS A 698 -8.26 7.70 -34.60
N GLN A 699 -7.54 7.57 -35.73
CA GLN A 699 -6.19 7.01 -35.79
C GLN A 699 -5.18 7.84 -34.99
N LEU A 700 -5.36 9.16 -34.93
CA LEU A 700 -4.54 10.08 -34.14
C LEU A 700 -4.88 10.08 -32.63
N GLY A 701 -5.84 9.27 -32.20
CA GLY A 701 -6.25 9.10 -30.80
C GLY A 701 -7.46 9.95 -30.38
N ALA A 702 -8.19 10.56 -31.31
CA ALA A 702 -9.40 11.32 -30.99
C ALA A 702 -10.53 10.41 -30.49
N ARG A 703 -11.18 10.83 -29.40
CA ARG A 703 -12.32 10.13 -28.79
C ARG A 703 -13.46 11.07 -28.40
N VAL A 704 -13.24 12.39 -28.41
CA VAL A 704 -14.29 13.38 -28.11
C VAL A 704 -14.45 14.30 -29.30
N PHE A 705 -15.67 14.38 -29.84
CA PHE A 705 -16.02 15.24 -30.97
C PHE A 705 -17.12 16.21 -30.53
N LEU A 706 -16.81 17.50 -30.54
CA LEU A 706 -17.72 18.58 -30.12
C LEU A 706 -18.04 19.47 -31.31
N GLU A 707 -19.32 19.60 -31.66
CA GLU A 707 -19.77 20.41 -32.81
C GLU A 707 -20.12 21.84 -32.41
N MET A 708 -19.57 22.81 -33.14
CA MET A 708 -19.68 24.26 -32.89
C MET A 708 -20.80 24.94 -33.68
N GLY A 709 -21.45 24.21 -34.60
CA GLY A 709 -22.49 24.76 -35.45
C GLY A 709 -23.78 25.14 -34.73
N PRO A 710 -24.65 25.95 -35.37
CA PRO A 710 -25.96 26.35 -34.83
C PRO A 710 -26.97 25.20 -34.77
N ASP A 711 -26.63 24.04 -35.31
CA ASP A 711 -27.31 22.77 -35.19
C ASP A 711 -26.28 21.65 -35.32
N ALA A 712 -26.59 20.44 -34.82
CA ALA A 712 -25.60 19.37 -34.66
C ALA A 712 -25.80 18.19 -35.64
N GLN A 713 -25.51 18.45 -36.92
CA GLN A 713 -25.68 17.48 -38.01
C GLN A 713 -24.46 16.56 -38.16
N LEU A 714 -23.26 17.06 -37.90
CA LEU A 714 -22.03 16.26 -37.99
C LEU A 714 -21.96 15.24 -36.85
N VAL A 715 -22.41 15.61 -35.65
CA VAL A 715 -22.65 14.70 -34.51
C VAL A 715 -23.58 13.57 -34.93
N ALA A 716 -24.69 13.87 -35.62
CA ALA A 716 -25.63 12.85 -36.08
C ALA A 716 -25.06 11.93 -37.19
N CYS A 717 -24.07 12.41 -37.96
CA CYS A 717 -23.34 11.57 -38.91
C CYS A 717 -22.35 10.66 -38.17
N GLY A 718 -21.55 11.23 -37.27
CA GLY A 718 -20.60 10.48 -36.46
C GLY A 718 -21.24 9.41 -35.57
N GLN A 719 -22.36 9.72 -34.92
CA GLN A 719 -23.12 8.76 -34.10
C GLN A 719 -23.64 7.55 -34.90
N ARG A 720 -23.88 7.69 -36.21
CA ARG A 720 -24.31 6.56 -37.04
C ARG A 720 -23.16 5.63 -37.39
N GLU A 721 -21.96 6.17 -37.57
CA GLU A 721 -20.80 5.44 -38.10
C GLU A 721 -19.83 4.97 -36.99
N TYR A 722 -19.74 5.71 -35.88
CA TYR A 722 -18.74 5.53 -34.81
C TYR A 722 -19.36 5.67 -33.40
N ARG A 723 -20.57 5.18 -33.21
CA ARG A 723 -21.33 5.32 -31.94
C ARG A 723 -20.55 4.88 -30.71
N ASP A 724 -19.96 3.69 -30.77
CA ASP A 724 -19.37 3.01 -29.61
C ASP A 724 -17.87 3.36 -29.43
N ASN A 725 -17.31 4.14 -30.35
CA ASN A 725 -15.87 4.42 -30.41
C ASN A 725 -15.49 5.86 -30.01
N ALA A 726 -16.48 6.73 -29.79
CA ALA A 726 -16.26 8.13 -29.45
C ALA A 726 -17.48 8.81 -28.80
N TYR A 727 -17.24 9.90 -28.08
CA TYR A 727 -18.27 10.81 -27.59
C TYR A 727 -18.60 11.86 -28.65
N TRP A 728 -19.88 11.97 -28.99
CA TRP A 728 -20.39 12.88 -30.02
C TRP A 728 -21.31 13.92 -29.39
N ILE A 729 -20.79 15.13 -29.21
CA ILE A 729 -21.35 16.16 -28.33
C ILE A 729 -21.78 17.37 -29.16
N ALA A 730 -23.00 17.84 -28.93
CA ALA A 730 -23.57 19.01 -29.59
C ALA A 730 -23.47 20.24 -28.69
N SER A 731 -22.96 21.37 -29.21
CA SER A 731 -22.97 22.64 -28.48
C SER A 731 -24.29 23.41 -28.65
N ALA A 732 -25.00 23.18 -29.75
CA ALA A 732 -26.31 23.78 -30.01
C ALA A 732 -27.19 22.82 -30.82
N ARG A 733 -28.51 22.96 -30.68
CA ARG A 733 -29.50 22.26 -31.51
C ARG A 733 -30.67 23.18 -31.84
N ARG A 734 -31.17 23.05 -33.06
CA ARG A 734 -32.37 23.77 -33.49
C ARG A 734 -33.58 23.38 -32.61
N ASN A 735 -34.41 24.36 -32.27
CA ASN A 735 -35.65 24.18 -31.47
C ASN A 735 -35.41 23.60 -30.06
N LYS A 736 -34.20 23.74 -29.53
CA LYS A 736 -33.87 23.41 -28.13
C LYS A 736 -33.39 24.68 -27.42
N GLU A 737 -33.65 24.74 -26.13
CA GLU A 737 -33.17 25.81 -25.28
C GLU A 737 -31.64 25.68 -25.15
N ALA A 738 -30.91 26.81 -25.17
CA ALA A 738 -29.46 26.80 -25.26
C ALA A 738 -28.81 26.30 -23.97
N SER A 739 -29.32 26.69 -22.80
CA SER A 739 -28.82 26.26 -21.50
C SER A 739 -28.98 24.74 -21.30
N ASP A 740 -30.08 24.14 -21.78
CA ASP A 740 -30.30 22.69 -21.75
C ASP A 740 -29.25 21.93 -22.57
N VAL A 741 -28.95 22.40 -23.78
CA VAL A 741 -27.96 21.75 -24.67
C VAL A 741 -26.55 21.90 -24.10
N LEU A 742 -26.19 23.07 -23.58
CA LEU A 742 -24.89 23.29 -22.93
C LEU A 742 -24.73 22.43 -21.68
N ASN A 743 -25.75 22.32 -20.83
CA ASN A 743 -25.70 21.46 -19.65
C ASN A 743 -25.52 19.98 -20.06
N GLN A 744 -26.24 19.51 -21.09
CA GLN A 744 -26.02 18.17 -21.63
C GLN A 744 -24.61 17.97 -22.19
N ALA A 745 -24.04 18.98 -22.84
CA ALA A 745 -22.67 18.94 -23.33
C ALA A 745 -21.67 18.82 -22.17
N LEU A 746 -21.84 19.60 -21.09
CA LEU A 746 -21.01 19.52 -19.88
C LEU A 746 -21.08 18.12 -19.25
N LEU A 747 -22.27 17.55 -19.11
CA LEU A 747 -22.46 16.19 -18.56
C LEU A 747 -21.75 15.12 -19.41
N GLN A 748 -21.83 15.24 -20.75
CA GLN A 748 -21.14 14.34 -21.67
C GLN A 748 -19.62 14.51 -21.63
N LEU A 749 -19.13 15.76 -21.55
CA LEU A 749 -17.70 16.06 -21.40
C LEU A 749 -17.14 15.48 -20.10
N TYR A 750 -17.90 15.56 -19.00
CA TYR A 750 -17.51 14.96 -17.72
C TYR A 750 -17.41 13.45 -17.81
N ALA A 751 -18.46 12.80 -18.33
CA ALA A 751 -18.48 11.35 -18.55
C ALA A 751 -17.37 10.90 -19.49
N ALA A 752 -17.05 11.71 -20.49
CA ALA A 752 -15.96 11.47 -21.43
C ALA A 752 -14.57 11.62 -20.81
N GLY A 753 -14.41 12.08 -19.58
CA GLY A 753 -13.10 12.17 -18.94
C GLY A 753 -12.40 13.53 -19.07
N VAL A 754 -13.06 14.53 -19.66
CA VAL A 754 -12.45 15.85 -19.95
C VAL A 754 -12.12 16.59 -18.64
N ALA A 755 -11.02 17.32 -18.62
CA ALA A 755 -10.62 18.15 -17.48
C ALA A 755 -11.13 19.58 -17.69
N LEU A 756 -12.14 19.97 -16.91
CA LEU A 756 -12.72 21.32 -16.85
C LEU A 756 -12.87 21.77 -15.39
N PRO A 757 -12.98 23.08 -15.13
CA PRO A 757 -13.23 23.59 -13.78
C PRO A 757 -14.68 23.32 -13.34
N TRP A 758 -15.02 22.05 -13.07
CA TRP A 758 -16.39 21.58 -12.83
C TRP A 758 -17.11 22.34 -11.72
N ALA A 759 -16.42 22.67 -10.63
CA ALA A 759 -16.99 23.43 -9.51
C ALA A 759 -17.47 24.83 -9.93
N ASP A 760 -16.72 25.50 -10.82
CA ASP A 760 -17.07 26.84 -11.31
C ASP A 760 -18.18 26.78 -12.37
N LEU A 761 -18.11 25.78 -13.27
CA LEU A 761 -19.07 25.60 -14.36
C LEU A 761 -20.45 25.16 -13.89
N LEU A 762 -20.50 24.31 -12.86
CA LEU A 762 -21.73 23.73 -12.32
C LEU A 762 -22.06 24.28 -10.92
N ALA A 763 -21.59 25.50 -10.63
CA ALA A 763 -21.92 26.20 -9.40
C ALA A 763 -23.44 26.27 -9.20
N GLY A 764 -23.89 26.04 -7.96
CA GLY A 764 -25.30 25.94 -7.62
C GLY A 764 -25.65 26.61 -6.30
N ASP A 765 -26.93 26.48 -5.93
CA ASP A 765 -27.56 27.02 -4.72
C ASP A 765 -27.50 26.05 -3.52
N GLY A 766 -26.88 24.88 -3.68
CA GLY A 766 -26.74 23.87 -2.63
C GLY A 766 -25.67 24.22 -1.60
N GLN A 767 -25.69 23.49 -0.48
CA GLN A 767 -24.69 23.59 0.59
C GLN A 767 -24.05 22.22 0.87
N ARG A 768 -22.92 22.20 1.57
CA ARG A 768 -22.29 20.94 1.98
C ARG A 768 -23.09 20.27 3.09
N ILE A 769 -23.46 19.01 2.86
CA ILE A 769 -24.20 18.17 3.81
C ILE A 769 -23.52 16.81 3.96
N ALA A 770 -23.95 16.03 4.96
CA ALA A 770 -23.57 14.63 5.02
C ALA A 770 -24.20 13.87 3.84
N ALA A 771 -23.37 13.31 2.97
CA ALA A 771 -23.79 12.57 1.78
C ALA A 771 -23.19 11.15 1.75
N PRO A 772 -23.77 10.19 1.01
CA PRO A 772 -23.30 8.81 0.98
C PRO A 772 -21.82 8.67 0.61
N CYS A 773 -21.00 8.06 1.48
CA CYS A 773 -19.54 8.00 1.34
C CYS A 773 -19.05 6.98 0.28
N TYR A 774 -17.77 7.03 -0.09
CA TYR A 774 -17.20 6.16 -1.12
C TYR A 774 -17.35 4.66 -0.79
N PRO A 775 -17.96 3.84 -1.67
CA PRO A 775 -18.16 2.43 -1.41
C PRO A 775 -16.94 1.61 -1.88
N PHE A 776 -15.96 1.40 -1.00
CA PHE A 776 -14.75 0.62 -1.32
C PHE A 776 -15.06 -0.80 -1.83
N ASP A 777 -14.46 -1.21 -2.95
CA ASP A 777 -14.38 -2.63 -3.28
C ASP A 777 -13.39 -3.29 -2.33
N THR A 778 -13.84 -4.35 -1.65
CA THR A 778 -13.04 -5.04 -0.66
C THR A 778 -12.67 -6.43 -1.17
N GLU A 779 -11.39 -6.75 -1.08
CA GLU A 779 -10.87 -8.11 -1.27
C GLU A 779 -10.23 -8.59 0.05
N ARG A 780 -10.27 -9.89 0.28
CA ARG A 780 -9.66 -10.49 1.48
C ARG A 780 -8.14 -10.52 1.33
N TYR A 781 -7.46 -9.55 1.93
CA TYR A 781 -6.02 -9.58 2.12
C TYR A 781 -5.65 -10.04 3.53
N TRP A 782 -5.26 -11.31 3.65
CA TRP A 782 -4.92 -11.95 4.93
C TRP A 782 -3.71 -12.87 4.78
N LYS A 783 -2.76 -12.84 5.73
CA LYS A 783 -1.71 -13.86 5.83
C LYS A 783 -2.32 -15.04 6.58
N GLU A 784 -2.68 -16.08 5.85
CA GLU A 784 -3.22 -17.29 6.47
C GLU A 784 -2.18 -17.92 7.39
N ARG A 785 -2.64 -18.32 8.58
CA ARG A 785 -1.81 -19.09 9.50
C ARG A 785 -1.76 -20.51 8.95
N VAL A 786 -0.59 -20.94 8.50
CA VAL A 786 -0.37 -22.37 8.21
C VAL A 786 -0.33 -23.07 9.56
N SER A 787 -1.47 -23.61 10.00
CA SER A 787 -1.46 -24.61 11.07
C SER A 787 -0.60 -25.77 10.59
N PRO A 788 0.43 -26.21 11.33
CA PRO A 788 1.13 -27.43 10.98
C PRO A 788 0.10 -28.57 11.01
N ALA A 789 -0.25 -29.10 9.84
CA ALA A 789 -1.04 -30.32 9.74
C ALA A 789 -0.20 -31.45 10.34
N CYS A 790 -0.77 -32.20 11.27
CA CYS A 790 -0.18 -33.45 11.73
C CYS A 790 -0.32 -34.47 10.58
N GLU A 791 0.73 -34.61 9.78
CA GLU A 791 0.81 -35.59 8.70
C GLU A 791 1.16 -37.00 9.25
N PRO A 792 0.79 -38.09 8.54
CA PRO A 792 1.15 -39.46 8.94
C PRO A 792 2.66 -39.61 9.14
N ALA A 793 3.05 -40.26 10.23
CA ALA A 793 4.44 -40.38 10.67
C ALA A 793 5.33 -41.04 9.61
N ASP A 794 6.45 -40.40 9.27
CA ASP A 794 7.50 -40.95 8.41
C ASP A 794 8.13 -42.17 9.09
N ALA A 795 8.05 -43.34 8.47
CA ALA A 795 8.55 -44.60 9.03
C ALA A 795 10.06 -44.57 9.36
N ALA A 796 10.86 -43.73 8.69
CA ALA A 796 12.26 -43.52 9.06
C ALA A 796 12.40 -42.77 10.40
N LEU A 797 11.58 -41.74 10.62
CA LEU A 797 11.55 -41.03 11.91
C LEU A 797 10.97 -41.90 13.02
N SER A 798 10.00 -42.77 12.72
CA SER A 798 9.47 -43.74 13.69
C SER A 798 10.55 -44.70 14.17
N ALA A 799 11.35 -45.29 13.26
CA ALA A 799 12.46 -46.16 13.63
C ALA A 799 13.54 -45.43 14.46
N GLY A 800 13.85 -44.18 14.10
CA GLY A 800 14.74 -43.32 14.89
C GLY A 800 14.18 -43.00 16.28
N LEU A 801 12.89 -42.72 16.39
CA LEU A 801 12.20 -42.41 17.64
C LEU A 801 12.16 -43.60 18.60
N GLU A 802 11.95 -44.81 18.09
CA GLU A 802 12.05 -46.05 18.87
C GLU A 802 13.45 -46.21 19.47
N VAL A 803 14.49 -45.98 18.66
CA VAL A 803 15.87 -46.02 19.14
C VAL A 803 16.15 -44.90 20.15
N ALA A 804 15.69 -43.67 19.89
CA ALA A 804 15.84 -42.54 20.80
C ALA A 804 15.19 -42.81 22.16
N SER A 805 13.99 -43.40 22.17
CA SER A 805 13.25 -43.73 23.40
C SER A 805 13.94 -44.87 24.16
N ARG A 806 14.37 -45.92 23.47
CA ARG A 806 15.06 -47.06 24.09
C ARG A 806 16.42 -46.67 24.63
N ALA A 807 17.24 -45.99 23.83
CA ALA A 807 18.60 -45.62 24.20
C ALA A 807 18.64 -44.56 25.30
N ALA A 808 17.60 -43.72 25.42
CA ALA A 808 17.50 -42.74 26.50
C ALA A 808 17.45 -43.39 27.89
N THR A 809 16.92 -44.61 28.00
CA THR A 809 16.88 -45.34 29.29
C THR A 809 18.26 -45.76 29.81
N ALA A 810 19.27 -45.82 28.93
CA ALA A 810 20.65 -46.14 29.28
C ALA A 810 21.51 -44.89 29.55
N LEU A 811 20.93 -43.69 29.48
CA LEU A 811 21.63 -42.43 29.75
C LEU A 811 21.49 -42.03 31.22
N ASP A 812 22.63 -41.70 31.82
CA ASP A 812 22.69 -41.03 33.12
C ASP A 812 22.59 -39.51 32.91
N LEU A 813 21.35 -39.02 32.77
CA LEU A 813 21.08 -37.60 32.52
C LEU A 813 21.59 -36.67 33.63
N PRO A 814 21.45 -37.00 34.94
CA PRO A 814 22.05 -36.20 36.00
C PRO A 814 23.58 -36.06 35.89
N ARG A 815 24.29 -37.14 35.55
CA ARG A 815 25.74 -37.07 35.32
C ARG A 815 26.10 -36.21 34.11
N LEU A 816 25.37 -36.34 33.00
CA LEU A 816 25.62 -35.51 31.81
C LEU A 816 25.35 -34.03 32.06
N GLU A 817 24.32 -33.71 32.86
CA GLU A 817 24.06 -32.35 33.31
C GLU A 817 25.16 -31.85 34.26
N ALA A 818 25.64 -32.68 35.17
CA ALA A 818 26.79 -32.34 36.03
C ALA A 818 28.08 -32.12 35.21
N LEU A 819 28.31 -32.90 34.16
CA LEU A 819 29.40 -32.70 33.20
C LEU A 819 29.26 -31.35 32.48
N LYS A 820 28.06 -31.01 32.02
CA LYS A 820 27.77 -29.72 31.38
C LYS A 820 28.05 -28.55 32.33
N GLN A 821 27.61 -28.64 33.58
CA GLN A 821 27.86 -27.61 34.61
C GLN A 821 29.36 -27.49 34.95
N CYS A 822 30.06 -28.61 35.03
CA CYS A 822 31.51 -28.65 35.22
C CYS A 822 32.24 -27.95 34.05
N ALA A 823 31.84 -28.25 32.81
CA ALA A 823 32.38 -27.61 31.62
C ALA A 823 32.08 -26.10 31.55
N THR A 824 30.89 -25.67 31.98
CA THR A 824 30.55 -24.22 32.10
C THR A 824 31.47 -23.50 33.09
N ARG A 825 31.75 -24.11 34.25
CA ARG A 825 32.67 -23.54 35.24
C ARG A 825 34.11 -23.47 34.72
N LEU A 826 34.56 -24.51 34.00
CA LEU A 826 35.87 -24.51 33.34
C LEU A 826 35.97 -23.46 32.24
N HIS A 827 34.92 -23.28 31.44
CA HIS A 827 34.84 -22.22 30.43
C HIS A 827 35.03 -20.84 31.06
N ALA A 828 34.32 -20.53 32.15
CA ALA A 828 34.49 -19.25 32.85
C ALA A 828 35.94 -19.03 33.33
N ILE A 829 36.60 -20.07 33.85
CA ILE A 829 38.01 -20.00 34.26
C ILE A 829 38.92 -19.71 33.06
N TYR A 830 38.82 -20.49 31.98
CA TYR A 830 39.72 -20.34 30.83
C TYR A 830 39.51 -19.02 30.08
N VAL A 831 38.26 -18.58 29.93
CA VAL A 831 37.95 -17.28 29.32
C VAL A 831 38.46 -16.15 30.20
N ASP A 832 38.24 -16.21 31.52
CA ASP A 832 38.74 -15.18 32.44
C ASP A 832 40.26 -15.15 32.50
N GLN A 833 40.95 -16.29 32.44
CA GLN A 833 42.41 -16.36 32.31
C GLN A 833 42.90 -15.68 31.03
N LEU A 834 42.25 -15.95 29.89
CA LEU A 834 42.55 -15.29 28.62
C LEU A 834 42.33 -13.77 28.73
N VAL A 835 41.20 -13.33 29.27
CA VAL A 835 40.86 -11.90 29.41
C VAL A 835 41.79 -11.17 30.37
N GLN A 836 42.10 -11.77 31.53
CA GLN A 836 43.06 -11.23 32.49
C GLN A 836 44.44 -11.10 31.87
N ARG A 837 44.90 -12.12 31.12
CA ARG A 837 46.19 -12.06 30.41
C ARG A 837 46.22 -10.96 29.35
N CYS A 838 45.09 -10.70 28.70
CA CYS A 838 44.97 -9.65 27.70
C CYS A 838 44.86 -8.24 28.30
N THR A 839 44.19 -8.07 29.45
CA THR A 839 43.75 -6.73 29.91
C THR A 839 44.21 -6.33 31.31
N GLY A 840 44.70 -7.28 32.12
CA GLY A 840 45.02 -7.07 33.54
C GLY A 840 43.79 -6.63 34.34
N ASP A 841 43.99 -5.74 35.31
CA ASP A 841 42.91 -5.22 36.19
C ASP A 841 41.91 -4.30 35.45
N ALA A 842 42.14 -4.00 34.16
CA ALA A 842 41.24 -3.14 33.40
C ALA A 842 39.85 -3.76 33.22
N ILE A 843 39.73 -5.09 33.28
CA ILE A 843 38.44 -5.79 33.18
C ILE A 843 37.46 -5.38 34.29
N GLU A 844 37.95 -5.00 35.47
CA GLU A 844 37.11 -4.57 36.59
C GLU A 844 36.40 -3.23 36.33
N ASN A 845 36.92 -2.42 35.40
CA ASN A 845 36.35 -1.12 35.02
C ASN A 845 35.56 -1.16 33.70
N GLY A 846 35.43 -2.34 33.10
CA GLY A 846 34.75 -2.53 31.82
C GLY A 846 35.69 -2.40 30.63
N VAL A 847 35.76 -3.43 29.79
CA VAL A 847 36.52 -3.44 28.52
C VAL A 847 35.66 -3.99 27.39
N ASP A 848 35.73 -3.38 26.21
CA ASP A 848 35.12 -3.94 25.01
C ASP A 848 35.99 -5.05 24.40
N ALA A 849 35.38 -5.92 23.60
CA ALA A 849 36.06 -7.06 22.96
C ALA A 849 37.26 -6.60 22.09
N MET A 850 37.13 -5.47 21.40
CA MET A 850 38.22 -4.91 20.59
C MET A 850 39.42 -4.48 21.42
N THR A 851 39.19 -3.97 22.64
CA THR A 851 40.25 -3.66 23.60
C THR A 851 40.96 -4.92 24.08
N ILE A 852 40.22 -6.00 24.33
CA ILE A 852 40.80 -7.31 24.68
C ILE A 852 41.66 -7.84 23.52
N MET A 853 41.14 -7.85 22.29
CA MET A 853 41.88 -8.25 21.08
C MET A 853 43.18 -7.45 20.92
N ARG A 854 43.08 -6.12 21.03
CA ARG A 854 44.22 -5.20 20.84
C ARG A 854 45.30 -5.38 21.91
N ARG A 855 44.91 -5.41 23.19
CA ARG A 855 45.87 -5.52 24.30
C ARG A 855 46.48 -6.93 24.38
N GLY A 856 45.67 -7.95 24.10
CA GLY A 856 46.07 -9.35 24.08
C GLY A 856 46.86 -9.80 22.85
N ARG A 857 46.85 -9.00 21.77
CA ARG A 857 47.40 -9.36 20.45
C ARG A 857 46.78 -10.63 19.88
N LEU A 858 45.48 -10.77 20.05
CA LEU A 858 44.74 -11.89 19.47
C LEU A 858 44.56 -11.67 17.96
N LEU A 859 44.60 -12.76 17.18
CA LEU A 859 44.45 -12.68 15.73
C LEU A 859 43.03 -12.22 15.37
N PRO A 860 42.85 -11.24 14.46
CA PRO A 860 41.53 -10.70 14.11
C PRO A 860 40.47 -11.74 13.72
N ARG A 861 40.88 -12.86 13.09
CA ARG A 861 39.99 -13.98 12.74
C ARG A 861 39.20 -14.55 13.93
N TYR A 862 39.67 -14.34 15.16
CA TYR A 862 39.03 -14.84 16.37
C TYR A 862 38.14 -13.81 17.08
N GLN A 863 37.88 -12.65 16.48
CA GLN A 863 36.99 -11.63 17.04
C GLN A 863 35.60 -12.22 17.37
N GLN A 864 35.00 -12.95 16.42
CA GLN A 864 33.69 -13.58 16.60
C GLN A 864 33.72 -14.61 17.74
N LEU A 865 34.77 -15.44 17.78
CA LEU A 865 34.97 -16.43 18.84
C LEU A 865 35.10 -15.76 20.21
N LEU A 866 35.91 -14.71 20.33
CA LEU A 866 36.09 -13.98 21.58
C LEU A 866 34.76 -13.40 22.09
N GLN A 867 33.97 -12.80 21.18
CA GLN A 867 32.66 -12.26 21.52
C GLN A 867 31.73 -13.36 22.06
N ARG A 868 31.69 -14.54 21.43
CA ARG A 868 30.89 -15.69 21.90
C ARG A 868 31.35 -16.18 23.28
N LEU A 869 32.66 -16.38 23.48
CA LEU A 869 33.22 -16.77 24.77
C LEU A 869 32.84 -15.80 25.91
N LEU A 870 32.89 -14.49 25.63
CA LEU A 870 32.50 -13.46 26.59
C LEU A 870 30.99 -13.42 26.83
N ASN A 871 30.18 -13.50 25.77
CA ASN A 871 28.72 -13.53 25.87
C ASN A 871 28.24 -14.75 26.67
N ASN A 872 28.88 -15.89 26.48
CA ASN A 872 28.64 -17.10 27.27
C ASN A 872 28.87 -16.86 28.76
N CYS A 873 29.98 -16.19 29.13
CA CYS A 873 30.22 -15.79 30.52
C CYS A 873 29.19 -14.77 31.04
N VAL A 874 28.61 -13.94 30.18
CA VAL A 874 27.52 -13.02 30.55
C VAL A 874 26.22 -13.79 30.84
N VAL A 875 25.87 -14.74 29.98
CA VAL A 875 24.69 -15.61 30.15
C VAL A 875 24.80 -16.43 31.44
N ASP A 876 25.99 -16.93 31.76
CA ASP A 876 26.23 -17.77 32.93
C ASP A 876 26.42 -16.96 34.24
N GLY A 877 26.36 -15.63 34.13
CA GLY A 877 26.41 -14.69 35.25
C GLY A 877 27.80 -14.41 35.80
N ASP A 878 28.86 -14.83 35.11
CA ASP A 878 30.26 -14.57 35.45
C ASP A 878 30.66 -13.13 35.08
N TYR A 879 30.12 -12.63 33.99
CA TYR A 879 30.34 -11.28 33.45
C TYR A 879 29.03 -10.51 33.29
N ARG A 880 29.10 -9.19 33.18
CA ARG A 880 28.01 -8.31 32.74
C ARG A 880 28.48 -7.52 31.53
N CYS A 881 27.62 -7.36 30.54
CA CYS A 881 27.88 -6.50 29.39
C CYS A 881 26.92 -5.32 29.38
N THR A 882 27.44 -4.10 29.32
CA THR A 882 26.66 -2.86 29.19
C THR A 882 27.35 -1.99 28.15
N ASP A 883 26.60 -1.56 27.14
CA ASP A 883 27.12 -0.77 26.01
C ASP A 883 28.36 -1.38 25.32
N GLY A 884 28.37 -2.71 25.18
CA GLY A 884 29.48 -3.46 24.55
C GLY A 884 30.73 -3.60 25.42
N ARG A 885 30.69 -3.18 26.68
CA ARG A 885 31.79 -3.31 27.64
C ARG A 885 31.51 -4.43 28.64
N TYR A 886 32.46 -5.35 28.76
CA TYR A 886 32.43 -6.49 29.65
C TYR A 886 33.07 -6.15 30.99
N VAL A 887 32.37 -6.44 32.08
CA VAL A 887 32.83 -6.28 33.48
C VAL A 887 32.61 -7.60 34.22
N ARG A 888 33.53 -7.98 35.10
CA ARG A 888 33.35 -9.15 35.96
C ARG A 888 32.15 -8.94 36.91
N ALA A 889 31.20 -9.86 36.90
CA ALA A 889 29.98 -9.77 37.70
C ALA A 889 30.11 -10.44 39.07
N ARG A 890 30.95 -11.48 39.16
CA ARG A 890 31.30 -12.21 40.38
C ARG A 890 32.76 -12.71 40.32
N PRO A 891 33.43 -12.93 41.46
CA PRO A 891 34.76 -13.56 41.46
C PRO A 891 34.74 -14.93 40.80
N ILE A 892 35.76 -15.21 39.97
CA ILE A 892 35.95 -16.52 39.32
C ILE A 892 37.08 -17.24 40.05
N GLU A 893 36.81 -18.41 40.60
CA GLU A 893 37.74 -19.13 41.47
C GLU A 893 38.73 -20.00 40.66
N HIS A 894 39.80 -19.38 40.14
CA HIS A 894 40.81 -20.08 39.32
C HIS A 894 41.46 -21.28 40.03
N GLN A 895 41.54 -21.25 41.36
CA GLN A 895 42.09 -22.33 42.18
C GLN A 895 41.26 -23.63 42.09
N GLN A 896 40.00 -23.54 41.70
CA GLN A 896 39.13 -24.72 41.53
C GLN A 896 39.42 -25.50 40.24
N ARG A 897 40.28 -25.01 39.32
CA ARG A 897 40.54 -25.65 38.02
C ARG A 897 40.91 -27.14 38.15
N GLU A 898 41.89 -27.48 38.98
CA GLU A 898 42.35 -28.88 39.16
C GLU A 898 41.26 -29.77 39.78
N SER A 899 40.50 -29.23 40.74
CA SER A 899 39.35 -29.93 41.33
C SER A 899 38.26 -30.19 40.30
N LEU A 900 37.97 -29.20 39.45
CA LEU A 900 36.99 -29.30 38.37
C LEU A 900 37.43 -30.28 37.29
N LEU A 901 38.72 -30.33 36.92
CA LEU A 901 39.24 -31.33 35.99
C LEU A 901 39.14 -32.76 36.58
N THR A 902 39.36 -32.90 37.89
CA THR A 902 39.15 -34.17 38.59
C THR A 902 37.67 -34.59 38.61
N GLU A 903 36.77 -33.63 38.85
CA GLU A 903 35.31 -33.83 38.82
C GLU A 903 34.84 -34.22 37.41
N LEU A 904 35.31 -33.49 36.39
CA LEU A 904 35.07 -33.76 34.97
C LEU A 904 35.51 -35.17 34.59
N ALA A 905 36.71 -35.60 35.01
CA ALA A 905 37.20 -36.96 34.76
C ALA A 905 36.28 -38.03 35.37
N GLY A 906 35.69 -37.77 36.53
CA GLY A 906 34.68 -38.63 37.16
C GLY A 906 33.39 -38.74 36.34
N TYR A 907 33.05 -37.71 35.55
CA TYR A 907 31.89 -37.74 34.66
C TYR A 907 32.19 -38.30 33.28
N CYS A 908 33.44 -38.49 32.88
CA CYS A 908 33.82 -38.95 31.53
C CYS A 908 33.84 -40.47 31.34
N GLU A 909 33.06 -41.26 32.09
CA GLU A 909 32.90 -42.72 31.88
C GLU A 909 34.22 -43.54 31.92
N GLY A 910 35.28 -43.01 32.55
CA GLY A 910 36.61 -43.65 32.56
C GLY A 910 37.50 -43.31 31.36
N PHE A 911 37.03 -42.49 30.42
CA PHE A 911 37.78 -42.02 29.26
C PHE A 911 38.62 -40.79 29.60
N GLN A 912 39.85 -40.98 30.07
CA GLN A 912 40.78 -39.89 30.44
C GLN A 912 41.14 -38.96 29.28
N ALA A 913 41.06 -39.45 28.04
CA ALA A 913 41.38 -38.65 26.87
C ALA A 913 40.44 -37.43 26.69
N ILE A 914 39.22 -37.46 27.24
CA ILE A 914 38.27 -36.34 27.19
C ILE A 914 38.72 -35.18 28.10
N PRO A 915 38.86 -35.34 29.44
CA PRO A 915 39.34 -34.26 30.30
C PRO A 915 40.75 -33.78 29.93
N ASP A 916 41.64 -34.66 29.45
CA ASP A 916 42.96 -34.28 28.95
C ASP A 916 42.89 -33.31 27.75
N THR A 917 41.97 -33.59 26.81
CA THR A 917 41.78 -32.73 25.63
C THR A 917 41.20 -31.37 26.03
N ILE A 918 40.28 -31.37 26.99
CA ILE A 918 39.65 -30.16 27.51
C ILE A 918 40.66 -29.30 28.27
N ALA A 919 41.50 -29.91 29.12
CA ALA A 919 42.57 -29.23 29.81
C ALA A 919 43.59 -28.63 28.82
N ARG A 920 44.07 -29.42 27.86
CA ARG A 920 45.02 -28.94 26.84
C ARG A 920 44.48 -27.75 26.05
N ALA A 921 43.24 -27.84 25.56
CA ALA A 921 42.66 -26.77 24.76
C ALA A 921 42.36 -25.51 25.60
N GLY A 922 41.86 -25.68 26.82
CA GLY A 922 41.60 -24.55 27.74
C GLY A 922 42.88 -23.82 28.15
N ASP A 923 43.91 -24.56 28.56
CA ASP A 923 45.19 -23.99 29.01
C ASP A 923 45.93 -23.23 27.90
N ARG A 924 45.72 -23.64 26.64
CA ARG A 924 46.35 -23.07 25.45
C ARG A 924 45.43 -22.16 24.64
N LEU A 925 44.28 -21.77 25.20
CA LEU A 925 43.29 -20.97 24.48
C LEU A 925 43.88 -19.63 23.98
N TYR A 926 44.69 -18.97 24.81
CA TYR A 926 45.39 -17.74 24.43
C TYR A 926 46.43 -18.00 23.33
N GLU A 927 47.24 -19.04 23.45
CA GLU A 927 48.27 -19.42 22.48
C GLU A 927 47.66 -19.73 21.11
N MET A 928 46.54 -20.45 21.07
CA MET A 928 45.78 -20.71 19.85
C MET A 928 45.22 -19.42 19.24
N MET A 929 44.62 -18.55 20.06
CA MET A 929 43.99 -17.30 19.58
C MET A 929 45.01 -16.20 19.21
N SER A 930 46.20 -16.21 19.77
CA SER A 930 47.31 -15.30 19.42
C SER A 930 48.15 -15.77 18.23
N GLY A 931 47.94 -17.02 17.78
CA GLY A 931 48.72 -17.64 16.71
C GLY A 931 50.09 -18.16 17.15
N ALA A 932 50.34 -18.27 18.46
CA ALA A 932 51.57 -18.85 19.00
C ALA A 932 51.60 -20.38 18.80
N GLU A 933 50.45 -21.04 18.80
CA GLU A 933 50.30 -22.48 18.54
C GLU A 933 49.17 -22.73 17.53
N GLU A 934 49.32 -23.76 16.70
CA GLU A 934 48.35 -24.13 15.67
C GLU A 934 47.22 -24.99 16.28
N PRO A 935 45.93 -24.59 16.15
CA PRO A 935 44.83 -25.25 16.86
C PRO A 935 44.65 -26.74 16.54
N VAL A 936 44.85 -27.18 15.29
CA VAL A 936 44.70 -28.60 14.91
C VAL A 936 45.72 -29.45 15.68
N ALA A 937 46.96 -29.00 15.82
CA ALA A 937 48.01 -29.71 16.55
C ALA A 937 47.72 -29.88 18.06
N ILE A 938 46.97 -28.95 18.66
CA ILE A 938 46.59 -28.98 20.09
C ILE A 938 45.39 -29.90 20.34
N ILE A 939 44.40 -29.84 19.46
CA ILE A 939 43.16 -30.60 19.57
C ILE A 939 43.36 -32.05 19.08
N PHE A 940 44.20 -32.25 18.06
CA PHE A 940 44.49 -33.54 17.43
C PHE A 940 46.00 -33.86 17.38
N PRO A 941 46.68 -34.04 18.54
CA PRO A 941 48.12 -34.34 18.54
C PRO A 941 48.41 -35.73 17.93
N GLN A 942 49.56 -35.89 17.29
CA GLN A 942 49.93 -37.07 16.48
C GLN A 942 49.84 -38.43 17.22
N SER A 943 49.88 -38.44 18.55
CA SER A 943 49.83 -39.63 19.40
C SER A 943 48.46 -39.87 20.08
N ALA A 944 47.44 -39.04 19.86
CA ALA A 944 46.18 -39.09 20.60
C ALA A 944 44.93 -38.94 19.71
N SER A 945 44.92 -39.57 18.54
CA SER A 945 43.72 -39.73 17.70
C SER A 945 42.51 -40.28 18.48
N ASP A 946 42.76 -41.00 19.58
CA ASP A 946 41.75 -41.69 20.37
C ASP A 946 40.83 -40.72 21.15
N GLY A 947 41.26 -39.51 21.51
CA GLY A 947 40.48 -38.67 22.45
C GLY A 947 39.17 -38.11 21.90
N VAL A 948 39.25 -37.41 20.77
CA VAL A 948 38.05 -36.88 20.08
C VAL A 948 37.26 -38.02 19.45
N GLU A 949 37.92 -39.07 18.98
CA GLU A 949 37.25 -40.25 18.42
C GLU A 949 36.38 -40.98 19.47
N VAL A 950 36.90 -41.18 20.69
CA VAL A 950 36.16 -41.71 21.84
C VAL A 950 34.96 -40.83 22.20
N LEU A 951 35.11 -39.49 22.18
CA LEU A 951 34.00 -38.56 22.44
C LEU A 951 32.84 -38.73 21.43
N TYR A 952 33.16 -38.91 20.15
CA TYR A 952 32.15 -39.03 19.09
C TYR A 952 31.61 -40.44 18.90
N GLN A 953 32.35 -41.50 19.28
CA GLN A 953 31.99 -42.89 19.00
C GLN A 953 31.60 -43.71 20.25
N GLU A 954 32.34 -43.58 21.35
CA GLU A 954 32.24 -44.49 22.51
C GLU A 954 31.54 -43.87 23.72
N PHE A 955 31.73 -42.57 23.95
CA PHE A 955 31.10 -41.84 25.04
C PHE A 955 29.57 -41.90 24.92
N SER A 956 28.86 -42.14 26.04
CA SER A 956 27.41 -42.41 26.01
C SER A 956 26.59 -41.34 25.28
N PHE A 957 27.02 -40.07 25.32
CA PHE A 957 26.43 -38.95 24.57
C PHE A 957 26.53 -39.14 23.05
N GLY A 958 27.75 -39.36 22.51
CA GLY A 958 27.96 -39.56 21.08
C GLY A 958 27.28 -40.85 20.58
N ARG A 959 27.38 -41.92 21.37
CA ARG A 959 26.71 -43.20 21.09
C ARG A 959 25.20 -43.03 20.95
N TYR A 960 24.56 -42.24 21.81
CA TYR A 960 23.11 -42.01 21.78
C TYR A 960 22.64 -41.43 20.43
N PHE A 961 23.26 -40.34 19.97
CA PHE A 961 22.88 -39.71 18.70
C PHE A 961 23.25 -40.56 17.49
N ASN A 962 24.38 -41.27 17.52
CA ASN A 962 24.75 -42.18 16.44
C ASN A 962 23.78 -43.37 16.34
N GLN A 963 23.28 -43.88 17.47
CA GLN A 963 22.22 -44.90 17.49
C GLN A 963 20.92 -44.39 16.87
N ILE A 964 20.53 -43.14 17.15
CA ILE A 964 19.35 -42.51 16.52
C ILE A 964 19.57 -42.38 15.01
N ALA A 965 20.72 -41.88 14.57
CA ALA A 965 21.06 -41.75 13.15
C ALA A 965 21.03 -43.11 12.43
N ALA A 966 21.60 -44.15 13.05
CA ALA A 966 21.54 -45.53 12.57
C ALA A 966 20.10 -46.06 12.51
N GLY A 967 19.26 -45.75 13.49
CA GLY A 967 17.83 -46.08 13.50
C GLY A 967 17.04 -45.42 12.37
N VAL A 968 17.31 -44.13 12.10
CA VAL A 968 16.71 -43.41 10.97
C VAL A 968 17.16 -44.04 9.65
N LEU A 969 18.46 -44.32 9.49
CA LEU A 969 19.00 -44.98 8.30
C LEU A 969 18.37 -46.36 8.08
N ARG A 970 18.25 -47.18 9.14
CA ARG A 970 17.57 -48.47 9.09
C ARG A 970 16.13 -48.34 8.59
N GLY A 971 15.38 -47.35 9.10
CA GLY A 971 14.01 -47.09 8.64
C GLY A 971 13.95 -46.66 7.16
N ILE A 972 14.92 -45.90 6.67
CA ILE A 972 15.06 -45.57 5.23
C ILE A 972 15.31 -46.85 4.41
N VAL A 973 16.20 -47.73 4.87
CA VAL A 973 16.52 -48.99 4.19
C VAL A 973 15.31 -49.94 4.15
N GLN A 974 14.56 -50.05 5.25
CA GLN A 974 13.40 -50.96 5.36
C GLN A 974 12.19 -50.51 4.53
N THR A 975 12.04 -49.21 4.29
CA THR A 975 10.90 -48.63 3.56
C THR A 975 11.16 -48.46 2.06
N ARG A 976 12.40 -48.69 1.64
CA ARG A 976 12.86 -48.66 0.24
C ARG A 976 12.37 -49.88 -0.55
N GLN A 977 12.07 -49.69 -1.83
CA GLN A 977 11.77 -50.81 -2.73
C GLN A 977 13.03 -51.66 -3.00
N PRO A 978 12.97 -53.00 -2.92
CA PRO A 978 14.16 -53.87 -2.94
C PRO A 978 15.08 -53.79 -4.18
N ARG A 979 14.64 -53.17 -5.29
CA ARG A 979 15.36 -53.12 -6.58
C ARG A 979 15.94 -51.75 -6.94
N GLN A 980 15.79 -50.76 -6.08
CA GLN A 980 16.00 -49.35 -6.44
C GLN A 980 17.36 -48.86 -5.89
N PRO A 981 18.47 -48.73 -6.64
CA PRO A 981 19.81 -48.49 -6.06
C PRO A 981 19.89 -47.38 -5.00
N LEU A 982 20.54 -47.65 -3.85
CA LEU A 982 20.70 -46.71 -2.73
C LEU A 982 22.09 -46.05 -2.81
N ARG A 983 22.11 -44.74 -3.01
CA ARG A 983 23.35 -43.95 -3.02
C ARG A 983 23.36 -43.01 -1.83
N ILE A 984 24.39 -43.14 -0.99
CA ILE A 984 24.58 -42.31 0.21
C ILE A 984 25.86 -41.50 0.04
N LEU A 985 25.79 -40.19 0.28
CA LEU A 985 26.94 -39.31 0.37
C LEU A 985 27.11 -38.86 1.82
N GLU A 986 28.20 -39.22 2.47
CA GLU A 986 28.61 -38.64 3.74
C GLU A 986 29.55 -37.47 3.50
N VAL A 987 29.21 -36.31 4.04
CA VAL A 987 30.00 -35.08 3.95
C VAL A 987 30.60 -34.72 5.29
N GLY A 988 31.89 -34.38 5.29
CA GLY A 988 32.62 -34.02 6.50
C GLY A 988 32.76 -35.18 7.49
N GLY A 989 33.08 -36.38 7.00
CA GLY A 989 33.08 -37.59 7.82
C GLY A 989 34.10 -37.59 8.97
N GLY A 990 35.13 -36.73 8.92
CA GLY A 990 36.09 -36.51 10.00
C GLY A 990 36.75 -37.80 10.50
N THR A 991 36.60 -38.09 11.80
CA THR A 991 37.14 -39.31 12.44
C THR A 991 36.36 -40.59 12.11
N GLY A 992 35.27 -40.49 11.35
CA GLY A 992 34.40 -41.63 11.03
C GLY A 992 33.54 -42.11 12.22
N GLY A 993 33.36 -41.28 13.24
CA GLY A 993 32.60 -41.63 14.44
C GLY A 993 31.14 -41.99 14.16
N THR A 994 30.46 -41.23 13.30
CA THR A 994 29.09 -41.53 12.83
C THR A 994 29.10 -42.70 11.84
N THR A 995 30.03 -42.71 10.89
CA THR A 995 30.22 -43.76 9.88
C THR A 995 30.27 -45.17 10.49
N ALA A 996 31.00 -45.34 11.60
CA ALA A 996 31.13 -46.63 12.30
C ALA A 996 29.79 -47.21 12.80
N TRP A 997 28.76 -46.37 12.99
CA TRP A 997 27.41 -46.79 13.37
C TRP A 997 26.48 -46.96 12.16
N LEU A 998 26.75 -46.26 11.06
CA LEU A 998 25.91 -46.33 9.85
C LEU A 998 26.26 -47.53 8.96
N LEU A 999 27.54 -47.83 8.74
CA LEU A 999 27.96 -48.92 7.85
C LEU A 999 27.44 -50.31 8.25
N PRO A 1000 27.38 -50.70 9.55
CA PRO A 1000 26.77 -51.97 9.96
C PRO A 1000 25.30 -52.12 9.53
N GLU A 1001 24.52 -51.05 9.54
CA GLU A 1001 23.09 -51.05 9.13
C GLU A 1001 22.90 -51.24 7.62
N LEU A 1002 23.97 -51.06 6.87
CA LEU A 1002 23.98 -51.15 5.41
C LEU A 1002 24.51 -52.49 4.90
N ASN A 1003 25.02 -53.35 5.79
CA ASN A 1003 25.55 -54.65 5.41
C ASN A 1003 24.45 -55.55 4.81
N GLY A 1004 24.72 -56.14 3.65
CA GLY A 1004 23.75 -56.98 2.93
C GLY A 1004 22.66 -56.23 2.16
N VAL A 1005 22.70 -54.89 2.09
CA VAL A 1005 21.76 -54.10 1.27
C VAL A 1005 22.12 -54.22 -0.22
N PRO A 1006 21.22 -54.69 -1.10
CA PRO A 1006 21.52 -54.83 -2.52
C PRO A 1006 21.59 -53.48 -3.24
N ALA A 1007 22.52 -53.37 -4.18
CA ALA A 1007 22.77 -52.19 -5.01
C ALA A 1007 22.98 -50.90 -4.18
N LEU A 1008 23.97 -50.96 -3.28
CA LEU A 1008 24.40 -49.88 -2.40
C LEU A 1008 25.70 -49.24 -2.89
N GLU A 1009 25.79 -47.93 -2.76
CA GLU A 1009 27.03 -47.17 -2.95
C GLU A 1009 27.12 -46.09 -1.86
N TYR A 1010 28.21 -46.09 -1.08
CA TYR A 1010 28.44 -45.12 0.00
C TYR A 1010 29.67 -44.28 -0.33
N HIS A 1011 29.54 -42.96 -0.37
CA HIS A 1011 30.64 -42.03 -0.65
C HIS A 1011 31.01 -41.31 0.64
N PHE A 1012 32.16 -41.66 1.22
CA PHE A 1012 32.73 -40.96 2.35
C PHE A 1012 33.58 -39.79 1.85
N THR A 1013 33.28 -38.57 2.33
CA THR A 1013 34.01 -37.37 1.94
C THR A 1013 34.43 -36.49 3.10
N ASP A 1014 35.60 -35.86 2.98
CA ASP A 1014 36.12 -34.88 3.93
C ASP A 1014 37.00 -33.85 3.19
N ILE A 1015 37.12 -32.62 3.71
CA ILE A 1015 38.02 -31.61 3.14
C ILE A 1015 39.50 -31.94 3.39
N SER A 1016 39.78 -32.76 4.40
CA SER A 1016 41.13 -33.18 4.79
C SER A 1016 41.52 -34.51 4.18
N ALA A 1017 42.54 -34.49 3.33
CA ALA A 1017 43.18 -35.69 2.80
C ALA A 1017 43.67 -36.66 3.90
N LEU A 1018 43.96 -36.16 5.11
CA LEU A 1018 44.35 -36.99 6.24
C LEU A 1018 43.17 -37.82 6.77
N PHE A 1019 42.00 -37.22 6.94
CA PHE A 1019 40.80 -37.91 7.44
C PHE A 1019 40.29 -38.92 6.41
N THR A 1020 40.28 -38.57 5.12
CA THR A 1020 39.89 -39.48 4.03
C THR A 1020 40.78 -40.73 3.98
N ARG A 1021 42.11 -40.59 4.12
CA ARG A 1021 43.03 -41.75 4.17
C ARG A 1021 42.84 -42.63 5.41
N ARG A 1022 42.58 -42.02 6.58
CA ARG A 1022 42.31 -42.75 7.82
C ARG A 1022 41.00 -43.54 7.72
N ALA A 1023 39.95 -42.93 7.20
CA ALA A 1023 38.68 -43.60 6.96
C ALA A 1023 38.84 -44.80 6.01
N GLN A 1024 39.62 -44.64 4.94
CA GLN A 1024 39.93 -45.74 4.01
C GLN A 1024 40.62 -46.93 4.68
N GLN A 1025 41.52 -46.68 5.63
CA GLN A 1025 42.15 -47.75 6.41
C GLN A 1025 41.18 -48.38 7.42
N LYS A 1026 40.38 -47.56 8.10
CA LYS A 1026 39.46 -48.00 9.18
C LYS A 1026 38.28 -48.81 8.65
N PHE A 1027 37.74 -48.46 7.48
CA PHE A 1027 36.55 -49.10 6.90
C PHE A 1027 36.88 -49.92 5.65
N ALA A 1028 38.12 -50.44 5.56
CA ALA A 1028 38.58 -51.25 4.43
C ALA A 1028 37.76 -52.54 4.20
N ASP A 1029 37.09 -53.03 5.25
CA ASP A 1029 36.22 -54.22 5.19
C ASP A 1029 34.88 -53.98 4.46
N TYR A 1030 34.54 -52.73 4.13
CA TYR A 1030 33.32 -52.37 3.41
C TYR A 1030 33.62 -52.00 1.95
N ASP A 1031 33.48 -52.98 1.05
CA ASP A 1031 33.78 -52.87 -0.38
C ASP A 1031 32.89 -51.88 -1.17
N PHE A 1032 31.74 -51.52 -0.61
CA PHE A 1032 30.79 -50.55 -1.19
C PHE A 1032 31.11 -49.09 -0.84
N VAL A 1033 32.15 -48.81 -0.05
CA VAL A 1033 32.55 -47.46 0.36
C VAL A 1033 33.60 -46.88 -0.59
N LYS A 1034 33.32 -45.69 -1.12
CA LYS A 1034 34.24 -44.88 -1.93
C LYS A 1034 34.69 -43.66 -1.14
N TYR A 1035 35.93 -43.24 -1.35
CA TYR A 1035 36.56 -42.14 -0.62
C TYR A 1035 36.96 -41.03 -1.58
N SER A 1036 36.57 -39.80 -1.29
CA SER A 1036 36.96 -38.61 -2.05
C SER A 1036 37.06 -37.38 -1.15
N GLU A 1037 37.74 -36.34 -1.64
CA GLU A 1037 37.75 -35.04 -0.97
C GLU A 1037 36.57 -34.21 -1.45
N LEU A 1038 35.90 -33.48 -0.54
CA LEU A 1038 34.82 -32.56 -0.87
C LEU A 1038 34.88 -31.32 0.02
N ASP A 1039 35.02 -30.16 -0.60
CA ASP A 1039 34.90 -28.86 0.03
C ASP A 1039 33.45 -28.37 -0.08
N LEU A 1040 32.74 -28.34 1.06
CA LEU A 1040 31.33 -27.95 1.13
C LEU A 1040 31.07 -26.50 0.70
N GLU A 1041 32.10 -25.66 0.70
CA GLU A 1041 31.97 -24.24 0.37
C GLU A 1041 32.21 -23.93 -1.12
N LYS A 1042 32.58 -24.96 -1.91
CA LYS A 1042 32.74 -24.89 -3.37
C LYS A 1042 31.66 -25.71 -4.07
N GLU A 1043 31.28 -25.30 -5.27
CA GLU A 1043 30.25 -26.00 -6.06
C GLU A 1043 30.60 -27.49 -6.23
N ALA A 1044 29.74 -28.40 -5.78
CA ALA A 1044 30.01 -29.83 -5.75
C ALA A 1044 30.17 -30.43 -7.16
N GLN A 1045 29.47 -29.88 -8.15
CA GLN A 1045 29.58 -30.26 -9.56
C GLN A 1045 30.98 -29.97 -10.11
N SER A 1046 31.60 -28.86 -9.71
CA SER A 1046 32.99 -28.53 -10.09
C SER A 1046 34.02 -29.50 -9.48
N GLN A 1047 33.65 -30.19 -8.39
CA GLN A 1047 34.47 -31.18 -7.68
C GLN A 1047 34.18 -32.62 -8.13
N GLY A 1048 33.37 -32.81 -9.19
CA GLY A 1048 33.10 -34.11 -9.80
C GLY A 1048 31.87 -34.85 -9.28
N PHE A 1049 31.04 -34.21 -8.45
CA PHE A 1049 29.80 -34.82 -7.92
C PHE A 1049 28.61 -34.54 -8.85
N GLN A 1050 27.89 -35.60 -9.22
CA GLN A 1050 26.77 -35.49 -10.15
C GLN A 1050 25.50 -35.00 -9.45
N ALA A 1051 24.80 -34.04 -10.06
CA ALA A 1051 23.49 -33.61 -9.58
C ALA A 1051 22.45 -34.74 -9.63
N GLN A 1052 21.50 -34.72 -8.69
CA GLN A 1052 20.39 -35.67 -8.56
C GLN A 1052 20.84 -37.15 -8.54
N SER A 1053 21.98 -37.44 -7.92
CA SER A 1053 22.57 -38.77 -7.91
C SER A 1053 22.43 -39.51 -6.58
N TYR A 1054 22.22 -38.80 -5.46
CA TYR A 1054 22.13 -39.39 -4.12
C TYR A 1054 20.70 -39.45 -3.59
N ASP A 1055 20.38 -40.53 -2.89
CA ASP A 1055 19.10 -40.72 -2.18
C ASP A 1055 19.15 -40.13 -0.77
N LEU A 1056 20.34 -40.18 -0.15
CA LEU A 1056 20.60 -39.69 1.19
C LEU A 1056 21.95 -38.95 1.24
N ILE A 1057 21.97 -37.76 1.82
CA ILE A 1057 23.19 -37.10 2.27
C ILE A 1057 23.25 -37.20 3.79
N VAL A 1058 24.38 -37.60 4.34
CA VAL A 1058 24.67 -37.64 5.77
C VAL A 1058 25.69 -36.56 6.09
N ALA A 1059 25.39 -35.73 7.08
CA ALA A 1059 26.31 -34.72 7.59
C ALA A 1059 26.36 -34.80 9.12
N ALA A 1060 27.54 -34.87 9.70
CA ALA A 1060 27.68 -34.94 11.16
C ALA A 1060 28.56 -33.81 11.67
N ASN A 1061 27.95 -32.83 12.32
CA ASN A 1061 28.59 -31.70 12.97
C ASN A 1061 29.57 -30.96 12.04
N VAL A 1062 29.19 -30.81 10.76
CA VAL A 1062 30.02 -30.17 9.73
C VAL A 1062 29.33 -28.99 9.06
N ILE A 1063 28.01 -29.00 8.90
CA ILE A 1063 27.33 -27.92 8.16
C ILE A 1063 27.38 -26.64 8.99
N HIS A 1064 27.21 -26.72 10.31
CA HIS A 1064 27.42 -25.57 11.20
C HIS A 1064 28.86 -25.02 11.16
N ALA A 1065 29.86 -25.81 10.77
CA ALA A 1065 31.25 -25.37 10.76
C ALA A 1065 31.61 -24.57 9.48
N THR A 1066 30.75 -24.60 8.46
CA THR A 1066 30.95 -23.83 7.22
C THR A 1066 30.70 -22.34 7.44
N ARG A 1067 31.34 -21.49 6.63
CA ARG A 1067 31.18 -20.02 6.73
C ARG A 1067 29.78 -19.52 6.39
N HIS A 1068 28.99 -20.27 5.61
CA HIS A 1068 27.62 -19.90 5.25
C HIS A 1068 26.73 -21.14 5.08
N ILE A 1069 25.84 -21.41 6.04
CA ILE A 1069 24.96 -22.59 6.07
C ILE A 1069 24.02 -22.62 4.87
N GLY A 1070 23.37 -21.49 4.55
CA GLY A 1070 22.46 -21.41 3.39
C GLY A 1070 23.15 -21.82 2.07
N ARG A 1071 24.34 -21.29 1.78
CA ARG A 1071 25.14 -21.66 0.61
C ARG A 1071 25.56 -23.13 0.63
N THR A 1072 25.96 -23.65 1.78
CA THR A 1072 26.28 -25.08 1.94
C THR A 1072 25.06 -25.96 1.63
N LEU A 1073 23.88 -25.60 2.14
CA LEU A 1073 22.64 -26.31 1.83
C LEU A 1073 22.26 -26.20 0.35
N ASP A 1074 22.43 -25.02 -0.26
CA ASP A 1074 22.20 -24.79 -1.69
C ASP A 1074 23.18 -25.56 -2.59
N ASN A 1075 24.38 -25.85 -2.09
CA ASN A 1075 25.38 -26.67 -2.78
C ASN A 1075 25.09 -28.17 -2.67
N LEU A 1076 24.59 -28.63 -1.51
CA LEU A 1076 24.23 -30.03 -1.28
C LEU A 1076 22.89 -30.40 -1.91
N ARG A 1077 21.91 -29.50 -1.91
CA ARG A 1077 20.54 -29.72 -2.41
C ARG A 1077 20.50 -30.27 -3.85
N PRO A 1078 21.26 -29.74 -4.84
CA PRO A 1078 21.28 -30.25 -6.19
C PRO A 1078 21.78 -31.69 -6.33
N LEU A 1079 22.54 -32.21 -5.36
CA LEU A 1079 23.07 -33.58 -5.40
C LEU A 1079 21.98 -34.63 -5.06
N LEU A 1080 20.93 -34.22 -4.36
CA LEU A 1080 19.81 -35.10 -3.99
C LEU A 1080 18.83 -35.31 -5.15
N LYS A 1081 18.34 -36.55 -5.29
CA LYS A 1081 17.21 -36.88 -6.16
C LYS A 1081 15.92 -36.20 -5.66
N PRO A 1082 14.88 -36.04 -6.52
CA PRO A 1082 13.54 -35.68 -6.06
C PRO A 1082 13.07 -36.64 -4.95
N GLY A 1083 12.59 -36.10 -3.83
CA GLY A 1083 12.27 -36.88 -2.62
C GLY A 1083 13.47 -37.38 -1.81
N GLY A 1084 14.70 -37.05 -2.20
CA GLY A 1084 15.93 -37.35 -1.46
C GLY A 1084 16.00 -36.64 -0.11
N ARG A 1085 16.81 -37.18 0.80
CA ARG A 1085 16.86 -36.77 2.21
C ARG A 1085 18.24 -36.29 2.62
N LEU A 1086 18.30 -35.30 3.50
CA LEU A 1086 19.48 -34.83 4.18
C LEU A 1086 19.35 -35.17 5.67
N LEU A 1087 20.19 -36.10 6.15
CA LEU A 1087 20.27 -36.53 7.54
C LEU A 1087 21.46 -35.83 8.20
N MET A 1088 21.16 -34.93 9.12
CA MET A 1088 22.16 -34.11 9.80
C MET A 1088 22.19 -34.48 11.27
N ARG A 1089 23.39 -34.72 11.83
CA ARG A 1089 23.63 -34.73 13.27
C ARG A 1089 24.26 -33.40 13.61
N GLU A 1090 23.53 -32.49 14.23
CA GLU A 1090 23.99 -31.12 14.45
C GLU A 1090 23.83 -30.74 15.92
N ILE A 1091 24.82 -30.02 16.46
CA ILE A 1091 24.69 -29.33 17.74
C ILE A 1091 23.66 -28.22 17.55
N THR A 1092 22.66 -28.18 18.44
CA THR A 1092 21.54 -27.24 18.35
C THR A 1092 21.33 -26.41 19.61
N GLN A 1093 22.20 -26.57 20.60
CA GLN A 1093 22.25 -25.71 21.76
C GLN A 1093 23.68 -25.26 22.00
N PRO A 1094 23.92 -24.03 22.46
CA PRO A 1094 25.26 -23.57 22.80
C PRO A 1094 25.92 -24.52 23.80
N MET A 1095 27.12 -24.99 23.44
CA MET A 1095 27.95 -25.81 24.30
C MET A 1095 29.24 -25.06 24.62
N ARG A 1096 29.37 -24.62 25.88
CA ARG A 1096 30.54 -23.87 26.36
C ARG A 1096 31.86 -24.57 26.03
N LEU A 1097 31.85 -25.89 26.21
CA LEU A 1097 32.97 -26.76 25.89
C LEU A 1097 33.42 -26.64 24.43
N PHE A 1098 32.47 -26.62 23.50
CA PHE A 1098 32.78 -26.58 22.08
C PHE A 1098 33.40 -25.26 21.64
N ASP A 1099 32.94 -24.12 22.19
CA ASP A 1099 33.48 -22.82 21.83
C ASP A 1099 34.97 -22.70 22.16
N PHE A 1100 35.43 -23.08 23.35
CA PHE A 1100 36.86 -22.93 23.68
C PHE A 1100 37.72 -24.09 23.20
N VAL A 1101 37.16 -25.30 23.03
CA VAL A 1101 37.92 -26.45 22.51
C VAL A 1101 38.02 -26.41 21.00
N PHE A 1102 36.90 -26.32 20.28
CA PHE A 1102 36.86 -26.43 18.82
C PHE A 1102 36.66 -25.09 18.12
N GLY A 1103 36.18 -24.05 18.82
CA GLY A 1103 36.00 -22.72 18.23
C GLY A 1103 37.25 -22.14 17.56
N PRO A 1104 38.50 -22.39 18.04
CA PRO A 1104 39.71 -21.97 17.33
C PRO A 1104 39.93 -22.61 15.94
N LEU A 1105 39.21 -23.69 15.61
CA LEU A 1105 39.21 -24.34 14.29
C LEU A 1105 38.18 -23.75 13.32
N VAL A 1106 37.19 -23.02 13.84
CA VAL A 1106 36.09 -22.47 13.05
C VAL A 1106 36.58 -21.22 12.32
N LEU A 1107 36.37 -21.17 11.01
CA LEU A 1107 36.64 -19.97 10.21
C LEU A 1107 35.65 -18.84 10.56
N PRO A 1108 36.00 -17.57 10.29
CA PRO A 1108 35.06 -16.46 10.46
C PRO A 1108 33.76 -16.71 9.68
N LEU A 1109 32.64 -16.67 10.39
CA LEU A 1109 31.31 -16.93 9.85
C LEU A 1109 30.85 -15.71 9.03
N GLN A 1110 30.27 -15.96 7.85
CA GLN A 1110 29.77 -14.94 6.92
C GLN A 1110 28.24 -14.80 6.96
N ASP A 1111 27.58 -15.67 7.72
CA ASP A 1111 26.14 -15.70 7.90
C ASP A 1111 25.74 -15.48 9.37
N LEU A 1112 26.52 -14.71 10.13
CA LEU A 1112 26.28 -14.43 11.56
C LEU A 1112 24.84 -13.99 11.85
N ASP A 1113 24.25 -13.18 10.98
CA ASP A 1113 22.87 -12.73 11.09
C ASP A 1113 21.88 -13.90 11.05
N ALA A 1114 22.14 -14.90 10.21
CA ALA A 1114 21.34 -16.12 10.11
C ALA A 1114 21.51 -17.05 11.33
N ARG A 1115 22.52 -16.80 12.17
CA ARG A 1115 22.83 -17.57 13.39
C ARG A 1115 22.59 -16.80 14.68
N GLU A 1116 22.11 -15.56 14.59
CA GLU A 1116 21.93 -14.67 15.75
C GLU A 1116 23.23 -14.48 16.57
N GLY A 1117 24.38 -14.47 15.89
CA GLY A 1117 25.69 -14.29 16.54
C GLY A 1117 26.27 -15.54 17.22
N GLU A 1118 25.56 -16.68 17.17
CA GLU A 1118 26.01 -17.96 17.69
C GLU A 1118 26.70 -18.83 16.62
N LEU A 1119 27.45 -19.85 17.06
CA LEU A 1119 28.03 -20.84 16.16
C LEU A 1119 26.98 -21.86 15.66
N PHE A 1120 26.12 -22.29 16.58
CA PHE A 1120 25.17 -23.38 16.38
C PHE A 1120 23.74 -22.87 16.20
N LEU A 1121 22.97 -23.53 15.35
CA LEU A 1121 21.57 -23.19 15.09
C LEU A 1121 20.65 -24.00 15.98
N THR A 1122 19.67 -23.34 16.58
CA THR A 1122 18.53 -24.01 17.21
C THR A 1122 17.78 -24.89 16.20
N THR A 1123 16.99 -25.86 16.68
CA THR A 1123 16.14 -26.71 15.82
C THR A 1123 15.19 -25.88 14.95
N ALA A 1124 14.69 -24.75 15.48
CA ALA A 1124 13.87 -23.80 14.73
C ALA A 1124 14.65 -23.09 13.60
N GLN A 1125 15.87 -22.63 13.87
CA GLN A 1125 16.73 -22.01 12.87
C GLN A 1125 17.16 -23.02 11.78
N TRP A 1126 17.48 -24.25 12.15
CA TRP A 1126 17.73 -25.34 11.19
C TRP A 1126 16.51 -25.58 10.29
N GLN A 1127 15.31 -25.63 10.87
CA GLN A 1127 14.09 -25.77 10.09
C GLN A 1127 13.91 -24.61 9.09
N GLN A 1128 14.23 -23.38 9.48
CA GLN A 1128 14.18 -22.22 8.60
C GLN A 1128 15.20 -22.33 7.46
N GLN A 1129 16.47 -22.64 7.76
CA GLN A 1129 17.52 -22.76 6.74
C GLN A 1129 17.22 -23.89 5.74
N CYS A 1130 16.75 -25.04 6.21
CA CYS A 1130 16.32 -26.12 5.32
C CYS A 1130 15.12 -25.71 4.46
N ARG A 1131 14.13 -25.00 4.99
CA ARG A 1131 12.99 -24.52 4.18
C ARG A 1131 13.44 -23.50 3.13
N HIS A 1132 14.36 -22.60 3.47
CA HIS A 1132 14.94 -21.65 2.51
C HIS A 1132 15.69 -22.37 1.39
N ALA A 1133 16.45 -23.41 1.73
CA ALA A 1133 17.09 -24.30 0.76
C ALA A 1133 16.10 -25.22 0.02
N GLY A 1134 14.78 -25.05 0.14
CA GLY A 1134 13.77 -25.77 -0.64
C GLY A 1134 13.42 -27.17 -0.14
N PHE A 1135 13.81 -27.54 1.08
CA PHE A 1135 13.30 -28.76 1.71
C PHE A 1135 11.85 -28.57 2.16
N SER A 1136 11.00 -29.53 1.84
CA SER A 1136 9.55 -29.45 2.09
C SER A 1136 9.13 -30.00 3.45
N LYS A 1137 9.90 -30.96 3.99
CA LYS A 1137 9.68 -31.54 5.32
C LYS A 1137 10.99 -31.48 6.12
N VAL A 1138 10.91 -31.07 7.38
CA VAL A 1138 12.05 -31.04 8.30
C VAL A 1138 11.55 -31.47 9.68
N ALA A 1139 12.18 -32.49 10.25
CA ALA A 1139 11.88 -33.01 11.58
C ALA A 1139 13.19 -33.37 12.30
N TRP A 1140 13.14 -33.52 13.62
CA TRP A 1140 14.32 -33.86 14.41
C TRP A 1140 14.01 -34.83 15.55
N LEU A 1141 15.07 -35.49 16.03
CA LEU A 1141 15.08 -36.41 17.16
C LEU A 1141 16.28 -36.07 18.07
N PRO A 1142 16.14 -36.16 19.41
CA PRO A 1142 14.92 -36.39 20.17
C PRO A 1142 13.84 -35.32 19.91
N GLN A 1143 12.58 -35.66 20.10
CA GLN A 1143 11.48 -34.72 19.89
C GLN A 1143 11.41 -33.69 21.03
N ASP A 1144 10.96 -32.49 20.71
CA ASP A 1144 10.69 -31.45 21.71
C ASP A 1144 9.78 -32.00 22.83
N GLY A 1145 10.14 -31.71 24.08
CA GLY A 1145 9.40 -32.20 25.26
C GLY A 1145 9.74 -33.62 25.72
N SER A 1146 10.62 -34.35 25.00
CA SER A 1146 11.18 -35.61 25.51
C SER A 1146 12.21 -35.35 26.65
N PRO A 1147 12.48 -36.33 27.54
CA PRO A 1147 13.48 -36.16 28.61
C PRO A 1147 14.89 -35.82 28.11
N THR A 1148 15.19 -36.16 26.86
CA THR A 1148 16.47 -35.89 26.19
C THR A 1148 16.42 -34.69 25.24
N ALA A 1149 15.29 -33.99 25.12
CA ALA A 1149 15.15 -32.79 24.27
C ALA A 1149 16.07 -31.63 24.71
N GLY A 1150 16.43 -31.60 25.99
CA GLY A 1150 17.38 -30.64 26.56
C GLY A 1150 18.85 -30.97 26.29
N MET A 1151 19.15 -32.08 25.60
CA MET A 1151 20.51 -32.40 25.19
C MET A 1151 20.95 -31.46 24.05
N SER A 1152 22.26 -31.26 23.93
CA SER A 1152 22.81 -30.20 23.07
C SER A 1152 22.90 -30.53 21.58
N GLU A 1153 22.52 -31.74 21.15
CA GLU A 1153 22.54 -32.19 19.76
C GLU A 1153 21.18 -32.75 19.33
N HIS A 1154 20.91 -32.72 18.03
CA HIS A 1154 19.76 -33.38 17.41
C HIS A 1154 20.14 -34.09 16.11
N ILE A 1155 19.42 -35.16 15.80
CA ILE A 1155 19.35 -35.78 14.48
C ILE A 1155 18.22 -35.12 13.70
N ILE A 1156 18.55 -34.33 12.70
CA ILE A 1156 17.63 -33.57 11.86
C ILE A 1156 17.50 -34.28 10.51
N LEU A 1157 16.28 -34.54 10.07
CA LEU A 1157 15.97 -35.13 8.77
C LEU A 1157 15.19 -34.13 7.92
N ALA A 1158 15.80 -33.66 6.84
CA ALA A 1158 15.18 -32.77 5.86
C ALA A 1158 14.91 -33.51 4.54
N THR A 1159 13.72 -33.34 3.95
CA THR A 1159 13.27 -34.09 2.76
C THR A 1159 12.83 -33.14 1.64
N LEU A 1160 13.36 -33.36 0.43
CA LEU A 1160 12.97 -32.63 -0.77
C LEU A 1160 11.55 -32.96 -1.24
N PRO A 1161 10.87 -32.05 -1.94
CA PRO A 1161 9.60 -32.36 -2.60
C PRO A 1161 9.80 -33.43 -3.69
N GLY A 1162 8.78 -34.26 -3.92
CA GLY A 1162 8.80 -35.39 -4.87
C GLY A 1162 8.69 -35.01 -6.35
N GLN A 1163 8.80 -33.73 -6.71
CA GLN A 1163 8.81 -33.24 -8.08
C GLN A 1163 10.23 -32.82 -8.50
N ALA A 1164 10.56 -32.96 -9.78
CA ALA A 1164 11.85 -32.51 -10.31
C ALA A 1164 12.00 -31.00 -10.09
N VAL A 1165 12.97 -30.62 -9.25
CA VAL A 1165 13.24 -29.22 -8.95
C VAL A 1165 14.22 -28.68 -9.98
N SER A 1166 13.83 -27.62 -10.69
CA SER A 1166 14.75 -26.92 -11.60
C SER A 1166 15.98 -26.42 -10.85
N ALA A 1167 17.15 -26.53 -11.48
CA ALA A 1167 18.36 -25.91 -10.98
C ALA A 1167 18.10 -24.41 -10.81
N VAL A 1168 18.34 -23.88 -9.61
CA VAL A 1168 18.36 -22.44 -9.39
C VAL A 1168 19.71 -21.98 -9.91
N THR A 1169 19.71 -21.23 -11.01
CA THR A 1169 20.92 -20.65 -11.57
C THR A 1169 21.38 -19.55 -10.62
N PHE A 1170 22.48 -19.80 -9.91
CA PHE A 1170 23.21 -18.73 -9.26
C PHE A 1170 23.76 -17.78 -10.34
N THR A 1171 23.50 -16.49 -10.18
CA THR A 1171 24.37 -15.48 -10.81
C THR A 1171 25.62 -15.43 -9.96
N ALA A 1172 26.66 -16.13 -10.41
CA ALA A 1172 27.98 -16.00 -9.82
C ALA A 1172 28.49 -14.56 -10.04
N PRO A 1173 29.00 -13.86 -9.02
CA PRO A 1173 29.95 -12.79 -9.26
C PRO A 1173 31.14 -13.38 -10.03
N SER A 1174 31.66 -12.64 -10.99
CA SER A 1174 32.77 -13.03 -11.87
C SER A 1174 33.95 -13.65 -11.11
N GLU A 1175 34.46 -14.80 -11.58
CA GLU A 1175 35.80 -15.26 -11.21
C GLU A 1175 36.86 -14.33 -11.80
N PRO A 1176 37.89 -13.93 -11.03
CA PRO A 1176 39.16 -13.56 -11.60
C PRO A 1176 40.24 -14.59 -11.25
N VAL A 1177 40.78 -15.11 -12.33
CA VAL A 1177 42.19 -15.42 -12.59
C VAL A 1177 43.15 -14.76 -11.59
N LEU A 1178 43.95 -15.61 -10.93
CA LEU A 1178 45.17 -15.34 -10.17
C LEU A 1178 45.84 -13.98 -10.48
N GLY A 1179 45.93 -13.11 -9.47
CA GLY A 1179 46.92 -12.03 -9.51
C GLY A 1179 46.67 -10.76 -8.70
N GLN A 1180 45.46 -10.40 -8.27
CA GLN A 1180 45.22 -9.19 -7.46
C GLN A 1180 44.05 -9.30 -6.46
N ALA A 1181 44.08 -8.41 -5.46
CA ALA A 1181 43.46 -8.48 -4.13
C ALA A 1181 41.92 -8.34 -4.06
N LEU A 1182 41.36 -8.93 -3.00
CA LEU A 1182 39.95 -8.93 -2.58
C LEU A 1182 39.47 -7.56 -2.06
N THR A 1183 38.29 -7.09 -2.51
CA THR A 1183 37.03 -6.90 -1.74
C THR A 1183 35.85 -6.94 -2.76
N ASP A 1184 34.62 -7.37 -2.47
CA ASP A 1184 33.62 -6.77 -1.55
C ASP A 1184 32.64 -7.83 -1.03
N ASN A 1185 32.86 -8.30 0.21
CA ASN A 1185 31.81 -8.52 1.23
C ASN A 1185 32.43 -9.04 2.53
N GLY A 1186 33.33 -8.22 3.10
CA GLY A 1186 33.65 -8.25 4.53
C GLY A 1186 34.28 -9.54 5.06
N ASP A 1187 35.60 -9.64 4.96
CA ASP A 1187 36.44 -9.66 6.17
C ASP A 1187 37.90 -9.94 5.83
N TYR A 1188 38.76 -9.16 6.47
CA TYR A 1188 40.20 -9.09 6.29
C TYR A 1188 40.87 -10.38 6.77
N LEU A 1189 41.29 -11.25 5.85
CA LEU A 1189 42.37 -12.20 6.10
C LEU A 1189 43.65 -11.65 5.46
N ALA A 1190 44.21 -10.58 6.03
CA ALA A 1190 45.67 -10.50 5.94
C ALA A 1190 46.24 -11.73 6.64
N ASP A 1191 47.32 -12.27 6.11
CA ASP A 1191 48.13 -13.22 6.85
C ASP A 1191 48.91 -12.42 7.90
N TRP A 1192 48.46 -12.50 9.17
CA TRP A 1192 49.14 -11.85 10.31
C TRP A 1192 50.21 -12.76 10.92
N SER A 1193 50.52 -13.91 10.31
CA SER A 1193 51.57 -14.80 10.82
C SER A 1193 52.94 -14.10 10.89
N ASP A 1194 53.19 -13.11 10.01
CA ASP A 1194 54.38 -12.27 10.02
C ASP A 1194 54.41 -11.21 11.15
N CYS A 1195 53.28 -10.99 11.83
CA CYS A 1195 53.14 -10.13 13.00
C CYS A 1195 53.30 -10.90 14.31
N ALA A 1196 53.32 -12.24 14.26
CA ALA A 1196 53.51 -13.09 15.43
C ALA A 1196 54.83 -12.73 16.14
N GLY A 1197 54.74 -12.36 17.41
CA GLY A 1197 55.90 -11.96 18.22
C GLY A 1197 56.54 -10.61 17.85
N GLN A 1198 56.00 -9.83 16.90
CA GLN A 1198 56.56 -8.54 16.47
C GLN A 1198 55.63 -7.34 16.85
N PRO A 1199 55.88 -6.66 17.99
CA PRO A 1199 54.98 -5.65 18.55
C PRO A 1199 54.70 -4.45 17.63
N GLU A 1200 55.73 -3.97 16.93
CA GLU A 1200 55.63 -2.77 16.09
C GLU A 1200 54.80 -3.03 14.83
N ARG A 1201 54.99 -4.21 14.20
CA ARG A 1201 54.23 -4.62 13.02
C ARG A 1201 52.77 -4.86 13.33
N PHE A 1202 52.49 -5.51 14.47
CA PHE A 1202 51.13 -5.71 14.95
C PHE A 1202 50.40 -4.37 15.14
N ASN A 1203 51.04 -3.41 15.83
CA ASN A 1203 50.43 -2.09 16.09
C ASN A 1203 50.18 -1.29 14.81
N ALA A 1204 51.11 -1.33 13.84
CA ALA A 1204 50.94 -0.64 12.56
C ALA A 1204 49.75 -1.20 11.76
N ARG A 1205 49.68 -2.52 11.60
CA ARG A 1205 48.56 -3.16 10.89
C ARG A 1205 47.23 -3.03 11.62
N TRP A 1206 47.25 -3.06 12.96
CA TRP A 1206 46.06 -2.82 13.76
C TRP A 1206 45.48 -1.42 13.54
N GLN A 1207 46.33 -0.38 13.48
CA GLN A 1207 45.87 0.98 13.18
C GLN A 1207 45.30 1.12 11.77
N GLU A 1208 45.91 0.44 10.79
CA GLU A 1208 45.43 0.39 9.41
C GLU A 1208 44.06 -0.30 9.30
N ALA A 1209 43.92 -1.48 9.91
CA ALA A 1209 42.66 -2.22 9.95
C ALA A 1209 41.56 -1.46 10.70
N TRP A 1210 41.87 -0.84 11.84
CA TRP A 1210 40.92 -0.03 12.61
C TRP A 1210 40.38 1.13 11.77
N ARG A 1211 41.25 1.83 11.04
CA ARG A 1211 40.87 2.97 10.19
C ARG A 1211 40.01 2.58 8.98
N LEU A 1212 40.04 1.31 8.58
CA LEU A 1212 39.20 0.76 7.51
C LEU A 1212 37.85 0.22 8.04
N LEU A 1213 37.79 -0.12 9.34
CA LEU A 1213 36.61 -0.65 10.03
C LEU A 1213 35.79 0.45 10.75
N SER A 1214 36.38 1.63 10.98
CA SER A 1214 35.73 2.85 11.51
C SER A 1214 35.33 3.80 10.39
#